data_AF-A0A815ETY7-F1
#
_entry.id   AF-A0A815ETY7-F1
#
_cell.length_a   1.000
_cell.length_b   1.000
_cell.length_c   1.000
_cell.angle_alpha   90.00
_cell.angle_beta   90.00
_cell.angle_gamma   90.00
#
_symmetry.space_group_name_H-M   'P 1'
#
loop_
_entity.id
_entity.type
_entity.pdbx_description
1 polymer ?
#
loop_
_entity_poly.entity_id
_entity_poly.type
_entity_poly.pdbx_seq_one_letter_code
_entity_poly.pdbx_strand_id
1 'polypeptide(L)'
;MPHAVDISNNFGIIAGFIQNDPQERVKYSPIIYILNFLSSNRHPIVIHQYIPIATNGTWQDLLSNADANIYSAKYDMSISINSHGDVLVGMQHINRVFLFSVNVSNPTQLTYISRNTNSRSLGNGKSVAWLDNGNVAAILVNIYSLSYQWSSSQIYFYDMQSSIYNSNSTPLSVFPNYHQLLPESFSPVFINIISSTTSLTLMDVNGNLLIFNPTPPGFYPSIPATGSIPIITVSEACPLGMYKDQTGINDCILCPTDTKNSGNATIQCTPCAPDAFCSLGSVSEISQSALEIIEQVIAYPKSPETTIFDEILIQNMFHIGLGHCLLVSPLFWTLIVASLAILIVIIMGMLKFFVRHPKCAQIRKRIQWIFKKTDLIGEGELWVGGLVSFSIVVLVSCAYAFSNAYLKQYPIETSTDSYFACDVSIRNAKFETHLQTLTIPPSETEQKMFNLLNEQRLSLNIDFINTFINCDVISIQALFGNTWSTIRWSTCQNINSILSLSIPLPYKHISIQIILAQVQTIGALRVGVSGDKYEEDSYKLKKLNFYKSFSKNESVLAQTLLVSLALTKVINETLSMKDEKSDFSGIYIPTYTIDLNSLFLSRDQYIRSTSQTILLSIVLTETPYYVKNQQQPIAKQPEIVFHNVLFTVACLKIFGLIFILYKLIFKPIYHSLCQTVFRYRQEHKDNSEEIIGNF
;
A
#
# COMPACT_ATOMS: atom_id res chain seq x y z
N MET A 1 13.20 -57.59 -6.04
CA MET A 1 13.63 -57.30 -4.66
C MET A 1 12.49 -56.60 -3.96
N PRO A 2 11.73 -57.27 -3.07
CA PRO A 2 10.69 -56.61 -2.28
C PRO A 2 11.32 -55.65 -1.27
N HIS A 3 10.75 -54.45 -1.14
CA HIS A 3 11.19 -53.42 -0.19
C HIS A 3 10.11 -53.05 0.83
N ALA A 4 8.84 -53.18 0.45
CA ALA A 4 7.71 -52.95 1.35
C ALA A 4 6.62 -53.98 1.09
N VAL A 5 5.87 -54.30 2.14
CA VAL A 5 4.71 -55.16 2.09
C VAL A 5 3.68 -54.67 3.10
N ASP A 6 2.41 -54.72 2.72
CA ASP A 6 1.30 -54.62 3.66
C ASP A 6 0.21 -55.60 3.25
N ILE A 7 -0.55 -56.10 4.23
CA ILE A 7 -1.47 -57.22 4.10
C ILE A 7 -2.81 -56.84 4.72
N SER A 8 -3.87 -56.95 3.93
CA SER A 8 -5.26 -56.95 4.37
C SER A 8 -5.77 -58.39 4.52
N ASN A 9 -7.03 -58.56 4.95
CA ASN A 9 -7.64 -59.87 5.15
C ASN A 9 -7.72 -60.70 3.86
N ASN A 10 -7.94 -60.06 2.71
CA ASN A 10 -8.22 -60.74 1.43
C ASN A 10 -7.12 -60.57 0.37
N PHE A 11 -6.27 -59.57 0.53
CA PHE A 11 -5.23 -59.23 -0.45
C PHE A 11 -4.02 -58.59 0.25
N GLY A 12 -2.89 -58.58 -0.45
CA GLY A 12 -1.67 -57.92 0.01
C GLY A 12 -1.05 -57.12 -1.12
N ILE A 13 -0.25 -56.13 -0.76
CA ILE A 13 0.47 -55.29 -1.70
C ILE A 13 1.95 -55.46 -1.42
N ILE A 14 2.73 -55.69 -2.47
CA ILE A 14 4.20 -55.73 -2.39
C ILE A 14 4.74 -54.66 -3.33
N ALA A 15 5.63 -53.81 -2.82
CA ALA A 15 6.39 -52.86 -3.62
C ALA A 15 7.88 -53.21 -3.56
N GLY A 16 8.56 -53.04 -4.67
CA GLY A 16 9.98 -53.34 -4.77
C GLY A 16 10.55 -53.01 -6.13
N PHE A 17 11.69 -53.59 -6.45
CA PHE A 17 12.38 -53.41 -7.73
C PHE A 17 12.42 -54.70 -8.55
N ILE A 18 12.25 -54.57 -9.86
CA ILE A 18 12.59 -55.59 -10.85
C ILE A 18 13.85 -55.18 -11.59
N GLN A 19 14.63 -56.18 -12.01
CA GLN A 19 15.81 -55.95 -12.82
C GLN A 19 15.39 -55.75 -14.28
N ASN A 20 15.87 -54.68 -14.89
CA ASN A 20 15.70 -54.40 -16.32
C ASN A 20 16.74 -55.15 -17.15
N ASP A 21 16.63 -55.06 -18.48
CA ASP A 21 17.65 -55.60 -19.39
C ASP A 21 19.04 -55.01 -19.04
N PRO A 22 20.11 -55.82 -18.97
CA PRO A 22 21.47 -55.34 -18.72
C PRO A 22 21.94 -54.21 -19.64
N GLN A 23 21.36 -54.06 -20.82
CA GLN A 23 21.67 -53.00 -21.79
C GLN A 23 20.91 -51.69 -21.54
N GLU A 24 19.90 -51.69 -20.66
CA GLU A 24 19.20 -50.47 -20.28
C GLU A 24 20.04 -49.58 -19.35
N ARG A 25 19.89 -48.26 -19.52
CA ARG A 25 20.58 -47.27 -18.69
C ARG A 25 20.14 -47.34 -17.22
N VAL A 26 18.89 -47.73 -16.98
CA VAL A 26 18.32 -47.97 -15.65
C VAL A 26 18.30 -49.47 -15.42
N LYS A 27 19.06 -49.97 -14.43
CA LYS A 27 19.17 -51.42 -14.16
C LYS A 27 18.00 -51.99 -13.38
N TYR A 28 17.26 -51.16 -12.65
CA TYR A 28 16.16 -51.58 -11.80
C TYR A 28 14.97 -50.62 -11.96
N SER A 29 13.78 -51.17 -12.20
CA SER A 29 12.53 -50.41 -12.22
C SER A 29 11.71 -50.68 -10.97
N PRO A 30 11.10 -49.66 -10.34
CA PRO A 30 10.14 -49.89 -9.28
C PRO A 30 8.91 -50.62 -9.84
N ILE A 31 8.30 -51.47 -9.02
CA ILE A 31 7.09 -52.21 -9.35
C ILE A 31 6.24 -52.40 -8.10
N ILE A 32 4.92 -52.44 -8.29
CA ILE A 32 3.93 -52.71 -7.26
C ILE A 32 3.11 -53.92 -7.72
N TYR A 33 2.93 -54.90 -6.85
CA TYR A 33 2.15 -56.10 -7.08
C TYR A 33 0.96 -56.15 -6.12
N ILE A 34 -0.19 -56.63 -6.62
CA ILE A 34 -1.27 -57.11 -5.75
C ILE A 34 -1.21 -58.63 -5.68
N LEU A 35 -1.20 -59.15 -4.45
CA LEU A 35 -1.39 -60.54 -4.12
C LEU A 35 -2.83 -60.79 -3.67
N ASN A 36 -3.46 -61.86 -4.14
CA ASN A 36 -4.76 -62.30 -3.67
C ASN A 36 -4.62 -63.52 -2.74
N PHE A 37 -5.29 -63.48 -1.58
CA PHE A 37 -5.27 -64.52 -0.55
C PHE A 37 -6.61 -65.26 -0.37
N LEU A 38 -7.59 -65.08 -1.28
CA LEU A 38 -8.91 -65.74 -1.20
C LEU A 38 -8.79 -67.20 -0.76
N SER A 39 -9.66 -67.60 0.19
CA SER A 39 -9.60 -68.86 0.96
C SER A 39 -9.58 -70.16 0.15
N SER A 40 -9.86 -70.11 -1.16
CA SER A 40 -9.74 -71.23 -2.09
C SER A 40 -8.32 -71.48 -2.61
N ASN A 41 -7.40 -70.52 -2.48
CA ASN A 41 -6.05 -70.61 -2.99
C ASN A 41 -5.06 -71.08 -1.91
N ARG A 42 -4.30 -72.16 -2.18
CA ARG A 42 -3.22 -72.65 -1.28
C ARG A 42 -1.97 -71.75 -1.29
N HIS A 43 -1.85 -70.87 -2.29
CA HIS A 43 -0.70 -69.98 -2.47
C HIS A 43 -1.15 -68.58 -2.91
N PRO A 44 -0.46 -67.52 -2.48
CA PRO A 44 -0.73 -66.18 -2.97
C PRO A 44 -0.39 -66.07 -4.45
N ILE A 45 -1.30 -65.47 -5.23
CA ILE A 45 -1.13 -65.27 -6.68
C ILE A 45 -1.01 -63.76 -6.94
N VAL A 46 -0.03 -63.37 -7.75
CA VAL A 46 0.06 -62.01 -8.30
C VAL A 46 -1.07 -61.84 -9.32
N ILE A 47 -2.01 -60.96 -9.03
CA ILE A 47 -3.20 -60.73 -9.86
C ILE A 47 -3.11 -59.47 -10.71
N HIS A 48 -2.29 -58.50 -10.29
CA HIS A 48 -2.09 -57.26 -11.02
C HIS A 48 -0.71 -56.69 -10.69
N GLN A 49 -0.13 -55.95 -11.63
CA GLN A 49 1.13 -55.24 -11.45
C GLN A 49 1.03 -53.81 -11.97
N TYR A 50 1.76 -52.89 -11.35
CA TYR A 50 1.87 -51.49 -11.76
C TYR A 50 3.33 -51.06 -11.73
N ILE A 51 3.80 -50.48 -12.84
CA ILE A 51 5.18 -49.98 -12.99
C ILE A 51 5.12 -48.44 -12.95
N PRO A 52 5.58 -47.79 -11.88
CA PRO A 52 5.63 -46.34 -11.80
C PRO A 52 6.61 -45.75 -12.81
N ILE A 53 6.18 -44.70 -13.52
CA ILE A 53 7.06 -43.96 -14.44
C ILE A 53 7.88 -42.95 -13.64
N ALA A 54 9.21 -43.03 -13.73
CA ALA A 54 10.12 -42.05 -13.13
C ALA A 54 9.87 -40.62 -13.70
N THR A 55 10.14 -39.58 -12.91
CA THR A 55 10.06 -38.20 -13.40
C THR A 55 11.36 -37.85 -14.10
N ASN A 56 11.32 -37.36 -15.35
CA ASN A 56 12.54 -36.84 -15.99
C ASN A 56 13.05 -35.58 -15.26
N GLY A 57 14.36 -35.48 -15.05
CA GLY A 57 15.04 -34.28 -14.54
C GLY A 57 14.94 -34.04 -13.04
N THR A 58 14.58 -35.05 -12.25
CA THR A 58 14.70 -35.06 -10.79
C THR A 58 16.08 -35.60 -10.39
N TRP A 59 16.49 -35.43 -9.12
CA TRP A 59 17.74 -36.01 -8.58
C TRP A 59 17.84 -37.54 -8.77
N GLN A 60 16.72 -38.18 -9.11
CA GLN A 60 16.61 -39.58 -9.54
C GLN A 60 17.43 -39.92 -10.79
N ASP A 61 17.62 -38.98 -11.72
CA ASP A 61 18.49 -39.18 -12.89
C ASP A 61 19.99 -39.21 -12.51
N LEU A 62 20.32 -38.74 -11.30
CA LEU A 62 21.68 -38.67 -10.75
C LEU A 62 21.96 -39.76 -9.71
N LEU A 63 20.94 -40.51 -9.28
CA LEU A 63 21.15 -41.68 -8.44
C LEU A 63 21.89 -42.74 -9.26
N SER A 64 23.23 -42.70 -9.16
CA SER A 64 24.05 -43.78 -9.68
C SER A 64 23.64 -45.08 -8.98
N ASN A 65 23.48 -46.15 -9.76
CA ASN A 65 23.26 -47.51 -9.25
C ASN A 65 24.49 -48.06 -8.47
N ALA A 66 25.44 -47.20 -8.07
CA ALA A 66 26.67 -47.57 -7.40
C ALA A 66 26.40 -48.30 -6.07
N ASP A 67 25.29 -47.99 -5.41
CA ASP A 67 24.90 -48.58 -4.12
C ASP A 67 23.69 -49.52 -4.22
N ALA A 68 23.25 -49.92 -5.43
CA ALA A 68 22.06 -50.78 -5.58
C ALA A 68 22.21 -52.16 -4.91
N ASN A 69 23.46 -52.57 -4.65
CA ASN A 69 23.80 -53.84 -3.98
C ASN A 69 23.99 -53.69 -2.45
N ILE A 70 23.87 -52.49 -1.90
CA ILE A 70 24.03 -52.20 -0.47
C ILE A 70 22.73 -51.56 0.04
N TYR A 71 22.35 -51.82 1.28
CA TYR A 71 21.21 -51.13 1.87
C TYR A 71 21.44 -49.61 1.84
N SER A 72 20.51 -48.88 1.25
CA SER A 72 20.54 -47.43 1.20
C SER A 72 19.13 -46.90 1.40
N ALA A 73 18.97 -46.03 2.40
CA ALA A 73 17.70 -45.40 2.75
C ALA A 73 17.01 -44.70 1.56
N LYS A 74 17.76 -44.33 0.52
CA LYS A 74 17.22 -43.75 -0.71
C LYS A 74 16.24 -44.67 -1.42
N TYR A 75 16.44 -45.98 -1.35
CA TYR A 75 15.62 -46.99 -2.01
C TYR A 75 14.47 -47.49 -1.14
N ASP A 76 14.27 -46.89 0.05
CA ASP A 76 13.14 -47.25 0.91
C ASP A 76 11.82 -46.99 0.17
N MET A 77 10.92 -47.96 0.33
CA MET A 77 9.52 -47.89 -0.07
C MET A 77 8.68 -48.16 1.16
N SER A 78 7.44 -47.71 1.14
CA SER A 78 6.50 -47.96 2.23
C SER A 78 5.10 -48.18 1.68
N ILE A 79 4.35 -49.07 2.31
CA ILE A 79 2.97 -49.37 1.94
C ILE A 79 2.10 -49.30 3.19
N SER A 80 0.89 -48.75 3.04
CA SER A 80 -0.13 -48.78 4.07
C SER A 80 -1.51 -48.93 3.43
N ILE A 81 -2.30 -49.90 3.89
CA ILE A 81 -3.64 -50.24 3.41
C ILE A 81 -4.67 -49.83 4.47
N ASN A 82 -5.70 -49.06 4.09
CA ASN A 82 -6.79 -48.73 5.01
C ASN A 82 -7.89 -49.81 4.99
N SER A 83 -8.85 -49.72 5.91
CA SER A 83 -9.99 -50.64 5.99
C SER A 83 -10.92 -50.60 4.78
N HIS A 84 -10.91 -49.51 4.00
CA HIS A 84 -11.75 -49.31 2.82
C HIS A 84 -11.12 -49.87 1.53
N GLY A 85 -9.85 -50.28 1.57
CA GLY A 85 -9.11 -50.79 0.41
C GLY A 85 -8.29 -49.73 -0.32
N ASP A 86 -8.15 -48.52 0.22
CA ASP A 86 -7.21 -47.53 -0.30
C ASP A 86 -5.79 -47.83 0.17
N VAL A 87 -4.84 -47.63 -0.74
CA VAL A 87 -3.46 -48.04 -0.57
C VAL A 87 -2.55 -46.85 -0.83
N LEU A 88 -1.77 -46.48 0.18
CA LEU A 88 -0.66 -45.54 0.04
C LEU A 88 0.60 -46.31 -0.30
N VAL A 89 1.30 -45.88 -1.34
CA VAL A 89 2.63 -46.40 -1.68
C VAL A 89 3.60 -45.24 -1.76
N GLY A 90 4.45 -45.13 -0.74
CA GLY A 90 5.56 -44.18 -0.66
C GLY A 90 6.79 -44.73 -1.35
N MET A 91 7.44 -43.89 -2.17
CA MET A 91 8.65 -44.23 -2.88
C MET A 91 9.63 -43.06 -2.80
N GLN A 92 10.53 -43.12 -1.83
CA GLN A 92 11.39 -42.01 -1.51
C GLN A 92 12.36 -41.66 -2.65
N HIS A 93 12.95 -42.67 -3.30
CA HIS A 93 13.81 -42.47 -4.45
C HIS A 93 13.12 -41.63 -5.53
N ILE A 94 11.86 -41.92 -5.90
CA ILE A 94 11.12 -41.12 -6.88
C ILE A 94 10.39 -39.89 -6.29
N ASN A 95 10.58 -39.61 -5.00
CA ASN A 95 10.00 -38.47 -4.27
C ASN A 95 8.47 -38.37 -4.41
N ARG A 96 7.79 -39.51 -4.31
CA ARG A 96 6.35 -39.62 -4.59
C ARG A 96 5.64 -40.52 -3.60
N VAL A 97 4.39 -40.15 -3.32
CA VAL A 97 3.42 -41.02 -2.67
C VAL A 97 2.24 -41.19 -3.61
N PHE A 98 1.95 -42.45 -3.94
CA PHE A 98 0.82 -42.83 -4.77
C PHE A 98 -0.36 -43.22 -3.89
N LEU A 99 -1.55 -42.84 -4.33
CA LEU A 99 -2.82 -43.31 -3.79
C LEU A 99 -3.49 -44.22 -4.82
N PHE A 100 -3.74 -45.45 -4.39
CA PHE A 100 -4.48 -46.44 -5.16
C PHE A 100 -5.72 -46.89 -4.39
N SER A 101 -6.65 -47.54 -5.09
CA SER A 101 -7.80 -48.23 -4.49
C SER A 101 -7.93 -49.65 -5.02
N VAL A 102 -8.29 -50.55 -4.12
CA VAL A 102 -8.52 -51.97 -4.36
C VAL A 102 -9.89 -52.34 -3.83
N ASN A 103 -10.70 -53.03 -4.64
CA ASN A 103 -11.97 -53.56 -4.19
C ASN A 103 -11.72 -54.70 -3.18
N VAL A 104 -11.98 -54.44 -1.89
CA VAL A 104 -11.71 -55.39 -0.79
C VAL A 104 -12.47 -56.71 -0.94
N SER A 105 -13.68 -56.67 -1.52
CA SER A 105 -14.52 -57.86 -1.73
C SER A 105 -14.07 -58.70 -2.91
N ASN A 106 -13.51 -58.06 -3.94
CA ASN A 106 -12.99 -58.74 -5.13
C ASN A 106 -11.71 -58.07 -5.64
N PRO A 107 -10.57 -58.33 -4.98
CA PRO A 107 -9.30 -57.72 -5.33
C PRO A 107 -8.86 -58.31 -6.67
N THR A 108 -8.99 -57.54 -7.74
CA THR A 108 -8.66 -57.94 -9.11
C THR A 108 -7.66 -57.01 -9.77
N GLN A 109 -7.69 -55.72 -9.42
CA GLN A 109 -6.82 -54.71 -10.01
C GLN A 109 -6.42 -53.63 -9.00
N LEU A 110 -5.25 -53.02 -9.25
CA LEU A 110 -4.79 -51.83 -8.53
C LEU A 110 -5.26 -50.59 -9.29
N THR A 111 -6.25 -49.87 -8.77
CA THR A 111 -6.79 -48.68 -9.44
C THR A 111 -6.01 -47.46 -9.00
N TYR A 112 -5.29 -46.81 -9.91
CA TYR A 112 -4.60 -45.55 -9.62
C TYR A 112 -5.60 -44.40 -9.44
N ILE A 113 -5.55 -43.72 -8.30
CA ILE A 113 -6.36 -42.53 -8.03
C ILE A 113 -5.52 -41.29 -8.32
N SER A 114 -4.41 -41.13 -7.61
CA SER A 114 -3.63 -39.90 -7.65
C SER A 114 -2.21 -40.07 -7.10
N ARG A 115 -1.42 -38.98 -7.17
CA ARG A 115 -0.06 -38.94 -6.61
C ARG A 115 0.28 -37.54 -6.10
N ASN A 116 1.06 -37.50 -5.03
CA ASN A 116 1.69 -36.28 -4.54
C ASN A 116 3.20 -36.34 -4.77
N THR A 117 3.75 -35.25 -5.28
CA THR A 117 5.18 -35.07 -5.52
C THR A 117 5.63 -33.81 -4.79
N ASN A 118 6.72 -33.90 -4.03
CA ASN A 118 7.30 -32.76 -3.32
C ASN A 118 8.44 -32.08 -4.12
N SER A 119 9.01 -31.01 -3.56
CA SER A 119 10.15 -30.29 -4.15
C SER A 119 11.43 -31.14 -4.22
N ARG A 120 12.39 -30.70 -5.03
CA ARG A 120 13.60 -31.49 -5.38
C ARG A 120 14.54 -31.82 -4.22
N SER A 121 14.49 -31.10 -3.10
CA SER A 121 15.35 -31.30 -1.92
C SER A 121 14.69 -32.09 -0.79
N LEU A 122 13.48 -32.60 -1.03
CA LEU A 122 12.73 -33.42 -0.08
C LEU A 122 12.67 -34.86 -0.59
N GLY A 123 12.78 -35.83 0.31
CA GLY A 123 12.50 -37.24 0.05
C GLY A 123 11.15 -37.62 0.64
N ASN A 124 10.11 -37.60 -0.19
CA ASN A 124 8.72 -37.85 0.18
C ASN A 124 8.37 -39.35 0.18
N GLY A 125 7.67 -39.80 1.21
CA GLY A 125 7.15 -41.17 1.27
C GLY A 125 8.19 -42.20 1.69
N LYS A 126 9.10 -41.86 2.62
CA LYS A 126 9.98 -42.86 3.25
C LYS A 126 9.15 -43.88 4.03
N SER A 127 8.14 -43.38 4.74
CA SER A 127 7.15 -44.17 5.43
C SER A 127 5.78 -43.51 5.29
N VAL A 128 4.73 -44.31 5.18
CA VAL A 128 3.34 -43.86 5.02
C VAL A 128 2.46 -44.67 5.96
N ALA A 129 1.45 -44.03 6.52
CA ALA A 129 0.56 -44.66 7.48
C ALA A 129 -0.85 -44.06 7.40
N TRP A 130 -1.86 -44.87 7.69
CA TRP A 130 -3.25 -44.44 7.80
C TRP A 130 -3.65 -44.19 9.25
N LEU A 131 -4.46 -43.16 9.47
CA LEU A 131 -4.99 -42.73 10.76
C LEU A 131 -6.50 -42.47 10.64
N ASP A 132 -7.17 -42.37 11.79
CA ASP A 132 -8.59 -42.04 11.91
C ASP A 132 -9.47 -42.93 11.01
N ASN A 133 -9.27 -44.25 11.11
CA ASN A 133 -9.94 -45.26 10.30
C ASN A 133 -9.77 -45.08 8.77
N GLY A 134 -8.65 -44.50 8.34
CA GLY A 134 -8.31 -44.33 6.92
C GLY A 134 -8.66 -42.97 6.33
N ASN A 135 -9.05 -41.99 7.15
CA ASN A 135 -9.41 -40.65 6.69
C ASN A 135 -8.20 -39.70 6.61
N VAL A 136 -7.18 -39.93 7.44
CA VAL A 136 -5.98 -39.10 7.50
C VAL A 136 -4.77 -39.94 7.10
N ALA A 137 -3.94 -39.41 6.22
CA ALA A 137 -2.67 -40.02 5.87
C ALA A 137 -1.52 -39.29 6.56
N ALA A 138 -0.64 -40.05 7.23
CA ALA A 138 0.63 -39.56 7.74
C ALA A 138 1.75 -39.96 6.78
N ILE A 139 2.57 -38.99 6.38
CA ILE A 139 3.62 -39.18 5.39
C ILE A 139 4.93 -38.64 5.93
N LEU A 140 5.93 -39.51 6.02
CA LEU A 140 7.28 -39.16 6.42
C LEU A 140 8.05 -38.58 5.23
N VAL A 141 8.47 -37.32 5.40
CA VAL A 141 9.25 -36.52 4.45
C VAL A 141 10.61 -36.21 5.06
N ASN A 142 11.68 -36.55 4.34
CA ASN A 142 13.04 -36.28 4.81
C ASN A 142 13.67 -35.12 4.05
N ILE A 143 14.51 -34.38 4.76
CA ILE A 143 15.32 -33.30 4.20
C ILE A 143 16.74 -33.85 4.01
N TYR A 144 17.26 -33.68 2.79
CA TYR A 144 18.61 -34.08 2.42
C TYR A 144 19.46 -32.85 2.07
N SER A 145 20.74 -32.90 2.42
CA SER A 145 21.73 -31.96 1.89
C SER A 145 21.99 -32.20 0.40
N LEU A 146 22.66 -31.25 -0.27
CA LEU A 146 23.07 -31.39 -1.67
C LEU A 146 24.00 -32.60 -1.91
N SER A 147 24.72 -33.04 -0.87
CA SER A 147 25.53 -34.27 -0.86
C SER A 147 24.76 -35.52 -0.41
N TYR A 148 23.42 -35.46 -0.37
CA TYR A 148 22.54 -36.56 0.02
C TYR A 148 22.75 -37.06 1.46
N GLN A 149 23.12 -36.16 2.39
CA GLN A 149 23.14 -36.50 3.81
C GLN A 149 21.79 -36.16 4.44
N TRP A 150 21.20 -37.11 5.15
CA TRP A 150 19.92 -36.94 5.81
C TRP A 150 20.08 -36.01 7.02
N SER A 151 19.49 -34.82 6.95
CA SER A 151 19.66 -33.78 7.99
C SER A 151 18.51 -33.74 8.98
N SER A 152 17.28 -33.95 8.51
CA SER A 152 16.07 -33.92 9.35
C SER A 152 14.88 -34.58 8.68
N SER A 153 13.80 -34.75 9.44
CA SER A 153 12.56 -35.40 9.06
C SER A 153 11.35 -34.61 9.53
N GLN A 154 10.29 -34.66 8.74
CA GLN A 154 8.98 -34.09 9.05
C GLN A 154 7.88 -35.07 8.64
N ILE A 155 6.74 -34.98 9.31
CA ILE A 155 5.57 -35.81 9.07
C ILE A 155 4.44 -34.90 8.66
N TYR A 156 3.88 -35.19 7.50
CA TYR A 156 2.82 -34.41 6.89
C TYR A 156 1.52 -35.17 7.06
N PHE A 157 0.53 -34.53 7.66
CA PHE A 157 -0.81 -35.08 7.82
C PHE A 157 -1.71 -34.53 6.72
N TYR A 158 -2.35 -35.41 5.95
CA TYR A 158 -3.27 -35.03 4.87
C TYR A 158 -4.66 -35.55 5.15
N ASP A 159 -5.65 -34.69 4.99
CA ASP A 159 -7.06 -35.09 4.92
C ASP A 159 -7.32 -35.71 3.55
N MET A 160 -7.77 -36.95 3.53
CA MET A 160 -8.07 -37.71 2.33
C MET A 160 -9.57 -37.67 1.96
N GLN A 161 -10.43 -37.05 2.79
CA GLN A 161 -11.86 -36.93 2.52
C GLN A 161 -12.25 -35.63 1.78
N SER A 162 -11.60 -34.51 2.10
CA SER A 162 -12.03 -33.19 1.63
C SER A 162 -11.52 -32.78 0.24
N SER A 163 -10.50 -33.43 -0.31
CA SER A 163 -9.96 -33.12 -1.64
C SER A 163 -9.23 -34.30 -2.29
N ILE A 164 -9.09 -34.28 -3.62
CA ILE A 164 -8.26 -35.25 -4.34
C ILE A 164 -6.80 -35.00 -3.95
N TYR A 165 -6.24 -35.90 -3.15
CA TYR A 165 -4.83 -35.88 -2.76
C TYR A 165 -3.91 -35.79 -3.97
N ASN A 166 -3.23 -34.67 -4.16
CA ASN A 166 -2.36 -34.43 -5.30
C ASN A 166 -1.19 -33.50 -4.90
N SER A 167 -0.38 -33.07 -5.88
CA SER A 167 0.83 -32.27 -5.60
C SER A 167 0.54 -30.81 -5.20
N ASN A 168 -0.70 -30.36 -5.33
CA ASN A 168 -1.18 -29.05 -4.85
C ASN A 168 -1.92 -29.15 -3.51
N SER A 169 -2.08 -30.36 -2.95
CA SER A 169 -2.74 -30.53 -1.65
C SER A 169 -1.93 -29.93 -0.52
N THR A 170 -2.62 -29.21 0.37
CA THR A 170 -2.05 -28.60 1.57
C THR A 170 -2.21 -29.57 2.74
N PRO A 171 -1.14 -29.87 3.51
CA PRO A 171 -1.28 -30.72 4.69
C PRO A 171 -2.13 -30.01 5.75
N LEU A 172 -2.91 -30.79 6.51
CA LEU A 172 -3.65 -30.32 7.69
C LEU A 172 -2.70 -29.75 8.74
N SER A 173 -1.60 -30.47 8.97
CA SER A 173 -0.54 -30.11 9.92
C SER A 173 0.77 -30.80 9.56
N VAL A 174 1.87 -30.31 10.11
CA VAL A 174 3.20 -30.88 9.96
C VAL A 174 3.84 -31.04 11.34
N PHE A 175 4.57 -32.12 11.55
CA PHE A 175 5.33 -32.38 12.78
C PHE A 175 6.80 -32.69 12.46
N PRO A 176 7.80 -32.13 13.17
CA PRO A 176 7.68 -31.07 14.18
C PRO A 176 7.32 -29.72 13.56
N ASN A 177 6.72 -28.87 14.39
CA ASN A 177 6.37 -27.48 14.08
C ASN A 177 6.71 -26.56 15.26
N TYR A 178 6.39 -25.27 15.17
CA TYR A 178 6.79 -24.27 16.15
C TYR A 178 6.26 -24.48 17.58
N HIS A 179 5.14 -25.18 17.79
CA HIS A 179 4.61 -25.48 19.13
C HIS A 179 4.67 -26.97 19.50
N GLN A 180 4.84 -27.87 18.53
CA GLN A 180 5.18 -29.28 18.75
C GLN A 180 6.66 -29.53 18.40
N LEU A 181 7.55 -29.10 19.29
CA LEU A 181 8.99 -29.31 19.13
C LEU A 181 9.44 -30.73 19.47
N LEU A 182 10.58 -31.11 18.89
CA LEU A 182 11.30 -32.30 19.30
C LEU A 182 11.98 -32.09 20.65
N PRO A 183 11.86 -33.04 21.59
CA PRO A 183 12.66 -33.07 22.81
C PRO A 183 14.15 -33.18 22.47
N GLU A 184 15.02 -32.62 23.29
CA GLU A 184 16.49 -32.70 23.08
C GLU A 184 17.01 -34.15 23.02
N SER A 185 16.30 -35.07 23.67
CA SER A 185 16.61 -36.50 23.67
C SER A 185 16.22 -37.23 22.37
N PHE A 186 15.44 -36.61 21.49
CA PHE A 186 14.92 -37.22 20.27
C PHE A 186 15.64 -36.67 19.03
N SER A 187 16.18 -37.54 18.19
CA SER A 187 16.91 -37.12 16.99
C SER A 187 15.96 -36.50 15.96
N PRO A 188 16.39 -35.45 15.22
CA PRO A 188 15.59 -34.86 14.14
C PRO A 188 15.43 -35.77 12.92
N VAL A 189 15.99 -36.98 12.95
CA VAL A 189 16.08 -37.93 11.85
C VAL A 189 15.22 -39.16 12.17
N PHE A 190 14.11 -39.37 11.44
CA PHE A 190 13.10 -40.40 11.74
C PHE A 190 13.19 -41.63 10.83
N ILE A 191 13.43 -42.82 11.37
CA ILE A 191 13.53 -44.04 10.57
C ILE A 191 12.17 -44.50 10.07
N ASN A 192 11.14 -44.48 10.92
CA ASN A 192 9.85 -45.06 10.58
C ASN A 192 8.70 -44.39 11.33
N ILE A 193 7.51 -44.52 10.74
CA ILE A 193 6.24 -44.21 11.38
C ILE A 193 5.38 -45.48 11.38
N ILE A 194 4.74 -45.77 12.49
CA ILE A 194 3.87 -46.94 12.66
C ILE A 194 2.56 -46.44 13.22
N SER A 195 1.45 -46.67 12.52
CA SER A 195 0.13 -46.31 13.04
C SER A 195 -0.62 -47.51 13.60
N SER A 196 -1.46 -47.22 14.59
CA SER A 196 -2.65 -48.01 14.90
C SER A 196 -3.88 -47.32 14.32
N THR A 197 -5.08 -47.80 14.62
CA THR A 197 -6.34 -47.16 14.18
C THR A 197 -6.46 -45.71 14.63
N THR A 198 -5.81 -45.32 15.74
CA THR A 198 -5.98 -44.00 16.36
C THR A 198 -4.69 -43.34 16.84
N SER A 199 -3.56 -44.06 16.90
CA SER A 199 -2.30 -43.57 17.45
C SER A 199 -1.19 -43.68 16.42
N LEU A 200 -0.15 -42.86 16.55
CA LEU A 200 1.03 -42.91 15.69
C LEU A 200 2.29 -43.00 16.54
N THR A 201 3.14 -43.96 16.24
CA THR A 201 4.45 -44.12 16.86
C THR A 201 5.53 -43.73 15.86
N LEU A 202 6.45 -42.87 16.30
CA LEU A 202 7.61 -42.44 15.56
C LEU A 202 8.85 -43.08 16.16
N MET A 203 9.75 -43.52 15.29
CA MET A 203 11.05 -44.06 15.69
C MET A 203 12.17 -43.22 15.09
N ASP A 204 13.07 -42.73 15.92
CA ASP A 204 14.26 -42.00 15.47
C ASP A 204 15.44 -42.93 15.11
N VAL A 205 16.53 -42.35 14.62
CA VAL A 205 17.76 -43.10 14.29
C VAL A 205 18.49 -43.74 15.47
N ASN A 206 18.22 -43.27 16.69
CA ASN A 206 18.82 -43.81 17.91
C ASN A 206 17.96 -44.94 18.52
N GLY A 207 16.81 -45.24 17.91
CA GLY A 207 15.85 -46.23 18.41
C GLY A 207 14.90 -45.67 19.49
N ASN A 208 14.87 -44.36 19.68
CA ASN A 208 13.95 -43.72 20.59
C ASN A 208 12.54 -43.70 19.99
N LEU A 209 11.52 -43.84 20.84
CA LEU A 209 10.12 -43.90 20.43
C LEU A 209 9.35 -42.70 20.96
N LEU A 210 8.55 -42.07 20.09
CA LEU A 210 7.59 -41.01 20.40
C LEU A 210 6.19 -41.45 19.97
N ILE A 211 5.26 -41.50 20.91
CA ILE A 211 3.90 -42.02 20.70
C ILE A 211 2.91 -40.86 20.79
N PHE A 212 2.20 -40.62 19.69
CA PHE A 212 1.08 -39.70 19.57
C PHE A 212 -0.22 -40.42 19.91
N ASN A 213 -0.86 -39.97 20.99
CA ASN A 213 -2.21 -40.39 21.35
C ASN A 213 -3.24 -39.42 20.77
N PRO A 214 -4.43 -39.91 20.38
CA PRO A 214 -5.49 -39.05 19.86
C PRO A 214 -5.97 -38.10 20.97
N THR A 215 -6.13 -36.83 20.64
CA THR A 215 -6.67 -35.82 21.54
C THR A 215 -8.10 -35.44 21.13
N PRO A 216 -8.97 -35.09 22.10
CA PRO A 216 -10.34 -34.67 21.79
C PRO A 216 -10.36 -33.33 21.02
N PRO A 217 -11.50 -32.96 20.42
CA PRO A 217 -11.68 -31.66 19.78
C PRO A 217 -11.31 -30.51 20.73
N GLY A 218 -10.67 -29.47 20.20
CA GLY A 218 -10.13 -28.35 20.96
C GLY A 218 -8.76 -28.59 21.59
N PHE A 219 -8.19 -29.79 21.49
CA PHE A 219 -6.88 -30.12 22.06
C PHE A 219 -5.92 -30.73 21.02
N TYR A 220 -4.62 -30.45 21.13
CA TYR A 220 -3.57 -31.06 20.31
C TYR A 220 -2.62 -31.92 21.17
N PRO A 221 -1.93 -32.90 20.56
CA PRO A 221 -0.94 -33.71 21.26
C PRO A 221 0.36 -32.92 21.45
N SER A 222 0.53 -32.33 22.62
CA SER A 222 1.75 -31.63 23.04
C SER A 222 2.83 -32.61 23.45
N ILE A 223 4.10 -32.25 23.21
CA ILE A 223 5.24 -33.10 23.53
C ILE A 223 5.90 -32.59 24.80
N PRO A 224 6.00 -33.44 25.85
CA PRO A 224 6.68 -33.04 27.06
C PRO A 224 8.18 -32.83 26.79
N ALA A 225 8.71 -31.66 27.19
CA ALA A 225 10.12 -31.32 27.03
C ALA A 225 11.08 -32.25 27.78
N THR A 226 10.58 -32.93 28.82
CA THR A 226 11.33 -33.88 29.64
C THR A 226 10.52 -35.16 29.79
N GLY A 227 11.18 -36.32 29.67
CA GLY A 227 10.50 -37.60 29.79
C GLY A 227 11.46 -38.78 29.61
N SER A 228 11.12 -39.90 30.25
CA SER A 228 11.73 -41.20 29.96
C SER A 228 11.15 -41.76 28.66
N ILE A 229 11.98 -42.44 27.87
CA ILE A 229 11.59 -43.07 26.61
C ILE A 229 10.83 -44.38 26.92
N PRO A 230 9.69 -44.69 26.26
CA PRO A 230 9.07 -43.94 25.15
C PRO A 230 8.42 -42.64 25.61
N ILE A 231 8.57 -41.59 24.80
CA ILE A 231 7.93 -40.29 25.04
C ILE A 231 6.47 -40.40 24.58
N ILE A 232 5.53 -40.02 25.42
CA ILE A 232 4.09 -40.07 25.12
C ILE A 232 3.55 -38.65 25.14
N THR A 233 2.82 -38.26 24.09
CA THR A 233 2.21 -36.94 23.99
C THR A 233 1.13 -36.73 25.04
N VAL A 234 1.01 -35.50 25.54
CA VAL A 234 -0.04 -35.08 26.47
C VAL A 234 -1.05 -34.17 25.77
N SER A 235 -2.30 -34.17 26.23
CA SER A 235 -3.35 -33.33 25.64
C SER A 235 -3.23 -31.90 26.13
N GLU A 236 -3.09 -30.94 25.22
CA GLU A 236 -3.02 -29.50 25.54
C GLU A 236 -4.03 -28.71 24.72
N ALA A 237 -4.61 -27.65 25.28
CA ALA A 237 -5.66 -26.88 24.61
C ALA A 237 -5.10 -26.11 23.41
N CYS A 238 -5.88 -25.99 22.33
CA CYS A 238 -5.46 -25.24 21.16
C CYS A 238 -5.04 -23.80 21.52
N PRO A 239 -3.92 -23.31 20.97
CA PRO A 239 -3.51 -21.93 21.12
C PRO A 239 -4.56 -20.94 20.60
N LEU A 240 -4.44 -19.69 21.04
CA LEU A 240 -5.25 -18.58 20.55
C LEU A 240 -5.15 -18.45 19.03
N GLY A 241 -6.27 -18.14 18.36
CA GLY A 241 -6.34 -18.05 16.91
C GLY A 241 -6.36 -19.41 16.17
N MET A 242 -6.38 -20.53 16.89
CA MET A 242 -6.42 -21.89 16.31
C MET A 242 -7.56 -22.72 16.88
N TYR A 243 -8.06 -23.69 16.12
CA TYR A 243 -9.13 -24.59 16.54
C TYR A 243 -8.87 -26.02 16.09
N LYS A 244 -9.59 -26.97 16.67
CA LYS A 244 -9.62 -28.37 16.22
C LYS A 244 -11.02 -28.93 16.44
N ASP A 245 -11.69 -29.31 15.37
CA ASP A 245 -13.09 -29.75 15.36
C ASP A 245 -13.26 -31.26 15.52
N GLN A 246 -12.20 -32.04 15.24
CA GLN A 246 -12.23 -33.50 15.25
C GLN A 246 -11.26 -34.09 16.28
N THR A 247 -11.56 -35.32 16.71
CA THR A 247 -10.60 -36.12 17.50
C THR A 247 -9.52 -36.64 16.55
N GLY A 248 -8.26 -36.61 16.96
CA GLY A 248 -7.16 -37.13 16.15
C GLY A 248 -5.80 -36.75 16.72
N ILE A 249 -4.74 -37.10 16.01
CA ILE A 249 -3.36 -36.78 16.41
C ILE A 249 -2.78 -35.57 15.68
N ASN A 250 -3.52 -35.01 14.73
CA ASN A 250 -3.12 -33.80 14.05
C ASN A 250 -3.15 -32.60 15.00
N ASP A 251 -2.43 -31.58 14.57
CA ASP A 251 -2.33 -30.33 15.28
C ASP A 251 -3.58 -29.44 15.13
N CYS A 252 -3.67 -28.37 15.91
CA CYS A 252 -4.68 -27.33 15.75
C CYS A 252 -4.48 -26.55 14.44
N ILE A 253 -5.59 -26.14 13.83
CA ILE A 253 -5.64 -25.45 12.54
C ILE A 253 -5.85 -23.96 12.78
N LEU A 254 -5.18 -23.11 12.00
CA LEU A 254 -5.40 -21.66 12.02
C LEU A 254 -6.85 -21.31 11.65
N CYS A 255 -7.48 -20.44 12.43
CA CYS A 255 -8.76 -19.87 12.06
C CYS A 255 -8.69 -19.19 10.69
N PRO A 256 -9.64 -19.43 9.78
CA PRO A 256 -9.68 -18.75 8.49
C PRO A 256 -9.84 -17.24 8.66
N THR A 257 -9.50 -16.48 7.61
CA THR A 257 -9.76 -15.03 7.52
C THR A 257 -11.23 -14.74 7.83
N ASP A 258 -11.51 -13.56 8.39
CA ASP A 258 -12.84 -13.13 8.83
C ASP A 258 -13.44 -13.94 10.00
N THR A 259 -12.64 -14.81 10.62
CA THR A 259 -13.02 -15.53 11.84
C THR A 259 -11.98 -15.34 12.94
N LYS A 260 -12.40 -15.47 14.19
CA LYS A 260 -11.57 -15.31 15.38
C LYS A 260 -11.77 -16.44 16.37
N ASN A 261 -10.74 -16.67 17.19
CA ASN A 261 -10.81 -17.57 18.32
C ASN A 261 -9.98 -17.05 19.50
N SER A 262 -10.67 -16.71 20.59
CA SER A 262 -10.08 -16.21 21.83
C SER A 262 -9.54 -17.33 22.76
N GLY A 263 -9.43 -18.57 22.26
CA GLY A 263 -8.91 -19.73 22.98
C GLY A 263 -9.94 -20.54 23.75
N ASN A 264 -9.43 -21.40 24.63
CA ASN A 264 -10.19 -22.25 25.57
C ASN A 264 -10.82 -23.52 24.96
N ALA A 265 -9.98 -24.42 24.44
CA ALA A 265 -10.39 -25.73 23.90
C ALA A 265 -11.53 -25.64 22.87
N THR A 266 -11.47 -24.63 22.03
CA THR A 266 -12.51 -24.26 21.07
C THR A 266 -12.48 -25.16 19.84
N ILE A 267 -13.66 -25.65 19.48
CA ILE A 267 -13.87 -26.60 18.38
C ILE A 267 -14.21 -25.93 17.04
N GLN A 268 -14.47 -24.62 17.04
CA GLN A 268 -14.83 -23.85 15.86
C GLN A 268 -14.42 -22.39 16.01
N CYS A 269 -14.17 -21.71 14.89
CA CYS A 269 -13.93 -20.27 14.88
C CYS A 269 -15.24 -19.49 14.81
N THR A 270 -15.27 -18.33 15.47
CA THR A 270 -16.42 -17.42 15.44
C THR A 270 -16.25 -16.37 14.35
N PRO A 271 -17.28 -16.02 13.56
CA PRO A 271 -17.15 -14.97 12.55
C PRO A 271 -16.91 -13.61 13.22
N CYS A 272 -16.10 -12.78 12.57
CA CYS A 272 -15.90 -11.39 12.96
C CYS A 272 -17.00 -10.49 12.42
N ALA A 273 -17.16 -9.30 13.02
CA ALA A 273 -18.01 -8.26 12.46
C ALA A 273 -17.49 -7.83 11.07
N PRO A 274 -18.37 -7.46 10.12
CA PRO A 274 -17.98 -7.11 8.75
C PRO A 274 -17.06 -5.88 8.65
N ASP A 275 -17.13 -4.97 9.63
CA ASP A 275 -16.29 -3.76 9.69
C ASP A 275 -15.04 -3.95 10.58
N ALA A 276 -14.75 -5.18 10.99
CA ALA A 276 -13.60 -5.51 11.83
C ALA A 276 -12.51 -6.24 11.04
N PHE A 277 -11.26 -5.97 11.41
CA PHE A 277 -10.10 -6.64 10.85
C PHE A 277 -9.85 -7.99 11.55
N CYS A 278 -9.98 -9.07 10.79
CA CYS A 278 -9.61 -10.43 11.20
C CYS A 278 -8.81 -11.13 10.10
N SER A 279 -7.50 -11.20 10.28
CA SER A 279 -6.59 -11.98 9.43
C SER A 279 -6.69 -13.49 9.70
N LEU A 280 -5.93 -14.27 8.93
CA LEU A 280 -5.68 -15.67 9.24
C LEU A 280 -5.14 -15.80 10.67
N GLY A 281 -5.71 -16.71 11.46
CA GLY A 281 -5.29 -16.97 12.85
C GLY A 281 -5.66 -15.87 13.85
N SER A 282 -6.73 -15.10 13.62
CA SER A 282 -7.12 -13.99 14.50
C SER A 282 -7.53 -14.45 15.91
N VAL A 283 -7.05 -13.74 16.92
CA VAL A 283 -7.40 -13.95 18.33
C VAL A 283 -8.65 -13.16 18.71
N SER A 284 -8.77 -11.93 18.20
CA SER A 284 -9.92 -11.05 18.45
C SER A 284 -10.28 -10.24 17.22
N GLU A 285 -11.44 -9.58 17.26
CA GLU A 285 -11.80 -8.59 16.25
C GLU A 285 -11.12 -7.27 16.55
N ILE A 286 -10.53 -6.65 15.54
CA ILE A 286 -9.83 -5.36 15.67
C ILE A 286 -10.60 -4.31 14.89
N SER A 287 -10.80 -3.12 15.45
CA SER A 287 -11.42 -2.03 14.70
C SER A 287 -10.53 -1.61 13.53
N GLN A 288 -11.11 -1.33 12.36
CA GLN A 288 -10.38 -0.83 11.20
C GLN A 288 -9.58 0.46 11.49
N SER A 289 -10.02 1.26 12.48
CA SER A 289 -9.27 2.43 12.97
C SER A 289 -7.86 2.08 13.49
N ALA A 290 -7.65 0.87 14.00
CA ALA A 290 -6.32 0.43 14.42
C ALA A 290 -5.35 0.25 13.24
N LEU A 291 -5.86 0.12 12.02
CA LEU A 291 -5.06 0.04 10.79
C LEU A 291 -4.90 1.39 10.09
N GLU A 292 -5.35 2.49 10.71
CA GLU A 292 -5.26 3.82 10.11
C GLU A 292 -3.80 4.18 9.78
N ILE A 293 -3.60 4.65 8.56
CA ILE A 293 -2.31 5.13 8.07
C ILE A 293 -2.30 6.63 8.28
N ILE A 294 -1.32 7.12 9.02
CA ILE A 294 -1.10 8.54 9.24
C ILE A 294 0.09 8.94 8.39
N GLU A 295 -0.16 9.41 7.17
CA GLU A 295 0.86 9.99 6.31
C GLU A 295 0.90 11.51 6.49
N GLN A 296 2.04 12.04 6.91
CA GLN A 296 2.27 13.48 6.93
C GLN A 296 2.81 13.91 5.56
N VAL A 297 1.91 14.00 4.59
CA VAL A 297 2.24 14.55 3.26
C VAL A 297 2.24 16.07 3.37
N ILE A 298 3.30 16.70 2.87
CA ILE A 298 3.31 18.15 2.69
C ILE A 298 3.22 18.41 1.20
N ALA A 299 1.99 18.57 0.72
CA ALA A 299 1.75 19.05 -0.62
C ALA A 299 2.01 20.56 -0.61
N TYR A 300 3.18 20.97 -1.09
CA TYR A 300 3.38 22.37 -1.44
C TYR A 300 2.66 22.63 -2.75
N PRO A 301 1.81 23.67 -2.81
CA PRO A 301 1.16 24.04 -4.05
C PRO A 301 2.21 24.37 -5.10
N LYS A 302 1.92 24.02 -6.35
CA LYS A 302 2.77 24.39 -7.47
C LYS A 302 2.75 25.92 -7.60
N SER A 303 3.87 26.49 -8.03
CA SER A 303 3.90 27.86 -8.52
C SER A 303 2.79 28.06 -9.55
N PRO A 304 2.10 29.22 -9.56
CA PRO A 304 1.15 29.55 -10.61
C PRO A 304 1.83 29.51 -11.98
N GLU A 305 1.04 29.25 -13.02
CA GLU A 305 1.54 29.11 -14.41
C GLU A 305 2.31 30.37 -14.88
N THR A 306 1.91 31.54 -14.39
CA THR A 306 2.59 32.80 -14.62
C THR A 306 3.14 33.35 -13.31
N THR A 307 4.43 33.71 -13.32
CA THR A 307 5.11 34.37 -12.19
C THR A 307 5.41 35.84 -12.49
N ILE A 308 4.85 36.40 -13.56
CA ILE A 308 5.03 37.79 -13.99
C ILE A 308 3.79 38.58 -13.56
N PHE A 309 3.96 39.53 -12.65
CA PHE A 309 2.83 40.29 -12.10
C PHE A 309 2.03 41.05 -13.17
N ASP A 310 2.68 41.60 -14.18
CA ASP A 310 2.00 42.30 -15.29
C ASP A 310 1.02 41.39 -16.05
N GLU A 311 1.41 40.14 -16.29
CA GLU A 311 0.55 39.16 -16.97
C GLU A 311 -0.64 38.79 -16.09
N ILE A 312 -0.40 38.55 -14.79
CA ILE A 312 -1.44 38.26 -13.80
C ILE A 312 -2.43 39.44 -13.71
N LEU A 313 -1.91 40.68 -13.70
CA LEU A 313 -2.72 41.88 -13.65
C LEU A 313 -3.57 42.01 -14.92
N ILE A 314 -2.96 41.91 -16.12
CA ILE A 314 -3.68 42.01 -17.40
C ILE A 314 -4.73 40.91 -17.53
N GLN A 315 -4.38 39.66 -17.22
CA GLN A 315 -5.30 38.53 -17.29
C GLN A 315 -6.51 38.77 -16.38
N ASN A 316 -6.31 39.23 -15.14
CA ASN A 316 -7.43 39.54 -14.25
C ASN A 316 -8.23 40.78 -14.66
N MET A 317 -7.59 41.80 -15.24
CA MET A 317 -8.29 43.02 -15.66
C MET A 317 -9.18 42.79 -16.88
N PHE A 318 -8.79 41.89 -17.81
CA PHE A 318 -9.47 41.70 -19.10
C PHE A 318 -10.23 40.37 -19.24
N HIS A 319 -10.15 39.46 -18.25
CA HIS A 319 -10.90 38.21 -18.29
C HIS A 319 -12.39 38.42 -17.95
N ILE A 320 -13.28 37.85 -18.77
CA ILE A 320 -14.73 37.80 -18.53
C ILE A 320 -15.15 36.33 -18.47
N GLY A 321 -15.59 35.88 -17.30
CA GLY A 321 -16.18 34.56 -17.09
C GLY A 321 -17.68 34.62 -16.79
N LEU A 322 -18.27 33.49 -16.42
CA LEU A 322 -19.68 33.38 -16.01
C LEU A 322 -19.82 33.37 -14.48
N GLY A 323 -20.98 33.79 -13.95
CA GLY A 323 -21.28 33.75 -12.51
C GLY A 323 -20.50 34.78 -11.68
N HIS A 324 -19.85 34.34 -10.59
CA HIS A 324 -19.03 35.20 -9.72
C HIS A 324 -17.95 35.96 -10.50
N CYS A 325 -17.35 35.30 -11.48
CA CYS A 325 -16.37 35.88 -12.38
C CYS A 325 -16.85 37.12 -13.12
N LEU A 326 -18.13 37.18 -13.48
CA LEU A 326 -18.69 38.30 -14.21
C LEU A 326 -18.85 39.54 -13.32
N LEU A 327 -19.22 39.34 -12.05
CA LEU A 327 -19.38 40.41 -11.07
C LEU A 327 -18.04 41.01 -10.63
N VAL A 328 -17.00 40.18 -10.56
CA VAL A 328 -15.65 40.58 -10.14
C VAL A 328 -14.82 41.15 -11.30
N SER A 329 -15.18 40.86 -12.56
CA SER A 329 -14.44 41.30 -13.75
C SER A 329 -14.43 42.83 -13.90
N PRO A 330 -13.25 43.47 -13.86
CA PRO A 330 -13.11 44.91 -14.09
C PRO A 330 -13.57 45.33 -15.49
N LEU A 331 -13.28 44.51 -16.51
CA LEU A 331 -13.70 44.76 -17.88
C LEU A 331 -15.22 44.88 -18.00
N PHE A 332 -15.98 44.04 -17.30
CA PHE A 332 -17.45 44.09 -17.29
C PHE A 332 -17.98 45.45 -16.79
N TRP A 333 -17.49 45.93 -15.65
CA TRP A 333 -17.87 47.25 -15.13
C TRP A 333 -17.47 48.39 -16.06
N THR A 334 -16.33 48.27 -16.72
CA THR A 334 -15.85 49.30 -17.65
C THR A 334 -16.65 49.32 -18.94
N LEU A 335 -17.13 48.17 -19.41
CA LEU A 335 -18.06 48.04 -20.54
C LEU A 335 -19.44 48.60 -20.19
N ILE A 336 -19.94 48.41 -18.96
CA ILE A 336 -21.17 49.07 -18.49
C ILE A 336 -20.99 50.58 -18.55
N VAL A 337 -19.93 51.12 -17.96
CA VAL A 337 -19.65 52.57 -17.94
C VAL A 337 -19.45 53.11 -19.35
N ALA A 338 -18.74 52.38 -20.21
CA ALA A 338 -18.54 52.76 -21.62
C ALA A 338 -19.87 52.72 -22.40
N SER A 339 -20.73 51.73 -22.18
CA SER A 339 -22.05 51.64 -22.82
C SER A 339 -22.95 52.78 -22.38
N LEU A 340 -22.93 53.13 -21.09
CA LEU A 340 -23.68 54.25 -20.53
C LEU A 340 -23.15 55.58 -21.08
N ALA A 341 -21.83 55.72 -21.23
CA ALA A 341 -21.19 56.85 -21.90
C ALA A 341 -21.62 56.97 -23.38
N ILE A 342 -21.58 55.88 -24.14
CA ILE A 342 -22.02 55.85 -25.54
C ILE A 342 -23.51 56.19 -25.65
N LEU A 343 -24.36 55.64 -24.77
CA LEU A 343 -25.79 55.96 -24.71
C LEU A 343 -26.02 57.46 -24.47
N ILE A 344 -25.28 58.07 -23.53
CA ILE A 344 -25.34 59.51 -23.27
C ILE A 344 -24.91 60.29 -24.51
N VAL A 345 -23.85 59.87 -25.20
CA VAL A 345 -23.39 60.51 -26.46
C VAL A 345 -24.46 60.40 -27.55
N ILE A 346 -25.11 59.25 -27.72
CA ILE A 346 -26.18 59.05 -28.71
C ILE A 346 -27.42 59.89 -28.37
N ILE A 347 -27.87 59.89 -27.11
CA ILE A 347 -28.99 60.71 -26.64
C ILE A 347 -28.70 62.20 -26.90
N MET A 348 -27.48 62.65 -26.61
CA MET A 348 -27.05 64.03 -26.87
C MET A 348 -26.95 64.35 -28.37
N GLY A 349 -26.48 63.41 -29.19
CA GLY A 349 -26.45 63.53 -30.64
C GLY A 349 -27.87 63.64 -31.24
N MET A 350 -28.79 62.79 -30.79
CA MET A 350 -30.21 62.83 -31.13
C MET A 350 -30.84 64.16 -30.70
N LEU A 351 -30.59 64.62 -29.47
CA LEU A 351 -31.05 65.93 -28.99
C LEU A 351 -30.47 67.12 -29.77
N LYS A 352 -29.28 66.98 -30.37
CA LYS A 352 -28.69 67.97 -31.29
C LYS A 352 -29.35 67.94 -32.68
N PHE A 353 -29.86 66.79 -33.12
CA PHE A 353 -30.55 66.65 -34.39
C PHE A 353 -32.03 67.12 -34.32
N PHE A 354 -32.71 66.91 -33.19
CA PHE A 354 -34.12 67.29 -32.96
C PHE A 354 -34.33 68.74 -32.46
N VAL A 355 -33.40 69.66 -32.71
CA VAL A 355 -33.34 71.03 -32.16
C VAL A 355 -34.55 71.93 -32.49
N ARG A 356 -35.48 71.50 -33.35
CA ARG A 356 -36.71 72.27 -33.64
C ARG A 356 -37.77 72.26 -32.53
N HIS A 357 -37.65 71.43 -31.48
CA HIS A 357 -38.66 71.36 -30.40
C HIS A 357 -38.19 72.02 -29.08
N PRO A 358 -38.94 72.99 -28.49
CA PRO A 358 -38.50 73.78 -27.32
C PRO A 358 -38.26 72.97 -26.02
N LYS A 359 -38.95 71.83 -25.83
CA LYS A 359 -38.74 70.93 -24.67
C LYS A 359 -37.38 70.22 -24.70
N CYS A 360 -36.85 69.90 -25.89
CA CYS A 360 -35.55 69.25 -26.05
C CYS A 360 -34.37 70.20 -25.74
N ALA A 361 -34.54 71.50 -25.99
CA ALA A 361 -33.53 72.52 -25.66
C ALA A 361 -33.33 72.70 -24.14
N GLN A 362 -34.40 72.58 -23.35
CA GLN A 362 -34.31 72.61 -21.87
C GLN A 362 -33.59 71.38 -21.30
N ILE A 363 -33.89 70.18 -21.80
CA ILE A 363 -33.23 68.93 -21.37
C ILE A 363 -31.74 68.96 -21.69
N ARG A 364 -31.38 69.41 -22.91
CA ARG A 364 -29.97 69.58 -23.31
C ARG A 364 -29.23 70.56 -22.42
N LYS A 365 -29.83 71.71 -22.06
CA LYS A 365 -29.20 72.67 -21.13
C LYS A 365 -28.99 72.08 -19.73
N ARG A 366 -29.91 71.26 -19.22
CA ARG A 366 -29.75 70.57 -17.92
C ARG A 366 -28.62 69.55 -17.94
N ILE A 367 -28.56 68.70 -18.97
CA ILE A 367 -27.48 67.72 -19.12
C ILE A 367 -26.14 68.44 -19.31
N GLN A 368 -26.09 69.48 -20.14
CA GLN A 368 -24.87 70.27 -20.32
C GLN A 368 -24.41 70.93 -19.02
N TRP A 369 -25.32 71.38 -18.17
CA TRP A 369 -24.99 71.98 -16.88
C TRP A 369 -24.36 70.98 -15.90
N ILE A 370 -24.87 69.74 -15.84
CA ILE A 370 -24.37 68.68 -14.95
C ILE A 370 -22.92 68.31 -15.30
N PHE A 371 -22.63 68.15 -16.59
CA PHE A 371 -21.32 67.69 -17.08
C PHE A 371 -20.34 68.83 -17.41
N LYS A 372 -20.75 70.10 -17.27
CA LYS A 372 -19.86 71.27 -17.44
C LYS A 372 -18.66 71.23 -16.49
N LYS A 373 -18.79 70.53 -15.35
CA LYS A 373 -17.76 70.42 -14.31
C LYS A 373 -16.86 69.18 -14.43
N THR A 374 -17.17 68.24 -15.31
CA THR A 374 -16.40 67.00 -15.49
C THR A 374 -15.56 67.00 -16.77
N ASP A 375 -15.50 68.15 -17.45
CA ASP A 375 -14.70 68.37 -18.65
C ASP A 375 -13.23 68.56 -18.22
N LEU A 376 -12.45 67.47 -18.21
CA LEU A 376 -11.06 67.48 -17.77
C LEU A 376 -10.14 68.23 -18.76
N ILE A 377 -10.61 68.59 -19.96
CA ILE A 377 -9.86 69.32 -20.99
C ILE A 377 -10.82 70.31 -21.67
N GLY A 378 -10.67 71.59 -21.34
CA GLY A 378 -11.58 72.65 -21.77
C GLY A 378 -11.58 72.88 -23.28
N GLU A 379 -12.77 72.75 -23.87
CA GLU A 379 -13.38 73.57 -24.93
C GLU A 379 -14.53 72.76 -25.52
N GLY A 380 -15.77 73.22 -25.29
CA GLY A 380 -17.06 73.05 -25.99
C GLY A 380 -17.43 71.81 -26.84
N GLU A 381 -16.48 71.04 -27.36
CA GLU A 381 -16.64 69.96 -28.34
C GLU A 381 -16.21 68.57 -27.82
N LEU A 382 -15.70 68.42 -26.59
CA LEU A 382 -14.97 67.23 -26.14
C LEU A 382 -15.61 66.38 -25.02
N TRP A 383 -16.94 66.31 -25.00
CA TRP A 383 -17.74 65.44 -24.12
C TRP A 383 -17.30 63.95 -24.13
N VAL A 384 -16.81 63.48 -25.27
CA VAL A 384 -16.32 62.11 -25.47
C VAL A 384 -15.07 61.85 -24.62
N GLY A 385 -14.16 62.83 -24.49
CA GLY A 385 -12.95 62.70 -23.68
C GLY A 385 -13.25 62.61 -22.19
N GLY A 386 -14.15 63.46 -21.68
CA GLY A 386 -14.60 63.42 -20.29
C GLY A 386 -15.33 62.12 -19.94
N LEU A 387 -16.16 61.59 -20.83
CA LEU A 387 -16.86 60.32 -20.58
C LEU A 387 -15.93 59.09 -20.64
N VAL A 388 -14.96 59.07 -21.54
CA VAL A 388 -13.93 58.00 -21.61
C VAL A 388 -13.02 58.02 -20.37
N SER A 389 -12.78 59.20 -19.78
CA SER A 389 -11.99 59.31 -18.54
C SER A 389 -12.58 58.52 -17.37
N PHE A 390 -13.92 58.39 -17.29
CA PHE A 390 -14.58 57.56 -16.26
C PHE A 390 -14.28 56.07 -16.43
N SER A 391 -14.21 55.57 -17.67
CA SER A 391 -13.83 54.17 -17.93
C SER A 391 -12.39 53.89 -17.49
N ILE A 392 -11.48 54.85 -17.69
CA ILE A 392 -10.09 54.77 -17.22
C ILE A 392 -10.03 54.75 -15.70
N VAL A 393 -10.77 55.65 -15.03
CA VAL A 393 -10.81 55.73 -13.56
C VAL A 393 -11.30 54.40 -12.97
N VAL A 394 -12.32 53.76 -13.56
CA VAL A 394 -12.81 52.46 -13.09
C VAL A 394 -11.74 51.37 -13.27
N LEU A 395 -11.12 51.24 -14.46
CA LEU A 395 -10.04 50.27 -14.69
C LEU A 395 -8.88 50.43 -13.71
N VAL A 396 -8.42 51.67 -13.51
CA VAL A 396 -7.31 51.98 -12.61
C VAL A 396 -7.69 51.68 -11.16
N SER A 397 -8.89 52.09 -10.72
CA SER A 397 -9.37 51.82 -9.36
C SER A 397 -9.46 50.32 -9.08
N CYS A 398 -9.96 49.53 -10.04
CA CYS A 398 -10.00 48.08 -9.94
C CYS A 398 -8.59 47.45 -9.91
N ALA A 399 -7.63 47.95 -10.69
CA ALA A 399 -6.26 47.47 -10.68
C ALA A 399 -5.56 47.70 -9.32
N TYR A 400 -5.73 48.88 -8.72
CA TYR A 400 -5.21 49.17 -7.38
C TYR A 400 -5.90 48.34 -6.29
N ALA A 401 -7.23 48.15 -6.39
CA ALA A 401 -7.98 47.30 -5.45
C ALA A 401 -7.54 45.83 -5.52
N PHE A 402 -7.40 45.29 -6.74
CA PHE A 402 -6.86 43.95 -6.97
C PHE A 402 -5.45 43.80 -6.41
N SER A 403 -4.57 44.75 -6.71
CA SER A 403 -3.17 44.74 -6.26
C SER A 403 -3.01 44.74 -4.75
N ASN A 404 -3.83 45.53 -4.04
CA ASN A 404 -3.83 45.56 -2.58
C ASN A 404 -4.37 44.25 -1.98
N ALA A 405 -5.38 43.63 -2.62
CA ALA A 405 -5.89 42.33 -2.21
C ALA A 405 -4.88 41.20 -2.48
N TYR A 406 -4.18 41.25 -3.62
CA TYR A 406 -3.14 40.32 -4.01
C TYR A 406 -1.93 40.34 -3.05
N LEU A 407 -1.53 41.53 -2.58
CA LEU A 407 -0.49 41.66 -1.55
C LEU A 407 -0.80 40.90 -0.26
N LYS A 408 -2.08 40.77 0.11
CA LYS A 408 -2.51 40.08 1.34
C LYS A 408 -2.54 38.55 1.18
N GLN A 409 -2.32 38.04 -0.04
CA GLN A 409 -2.30 36.61 -0.36
C GLN A 409 -0.90 35.99 -0.21
N TYR A 410 -0.15 36.43 0.81
CA TYR A 410 1.16 35.92 1.19
C TYR A 410 1.39 36.13 2.70
N PRO A 411 2.00 35.18 3.43
CA PRO A 411 2.45 33.85 2.98
C PRO A 411 1.29 32.83 2.90
N ILE A 412 1.43 31.81 2.05
CA ILE A 412 0.32 30.90 1.71
C ILE A 412 -0.26 30.18 2.92
N GLU A 413 0.57 29.90 3.92
CA GLU A 413 0.24 29.18 5.14
C GLU A 413 -0.76 29.94 6.03
N THR A 414 -0.92 31.25 5.79
CA THR A 414 -1.84 32.12 6.53
C THR A 414 -2.93 32.74 5.65
N SER A 415 -2.83 32.60 4.33
CA SER A 415 -3.73 33.23 3.37
C SER A 415 -5.01 32.40 3.13
N THR A 416 -6.17 33.05 3.13
CA THR A 416 -7.46 32.46 2.75
C THR A 416 -7.73 32.55 1.25
N ASP A 417 -8.67 31.77 0.73
CA ASP A 417 -9.02 31.76 -0.70
C ASP A 417 -9.32 33.15 -1.30
N SER A 418 -8.90 33.32 -2.56
CA SER A 418 -8.87 34.60 -3.27
C SER A 418 -10.21 34.92 -3.95
N TYR A 419 -11.22 35.29 -3.17
CA TYR A 419 -12.55 35.66 -3.70
C TYR A 419 -12.60 36.97 -4.50
N PHE A 420 -11.52 37.76 -4.48
CA PHE A 420 -11.41 39.03 -5.21
C PHE A 420 -10.99 38.85 -6.68
N ALA A 421 -10.74 37.62 -7.12
CA ALA A 421 -10.40 37.27 -8.49
C ALA A 421 -11.31 36.14 -9.01
N CYS A 422 -11.26 35.92 -10.33
CA CYS A 422 -11.96 34.81 -10.98
C CYS A 422 -11.40 33.44 -10.54
N ASP A 423 -10.08 33.36 -10.47
CA ASP A 423 -9.37 32.18 -10.01
C ASP A 423 -9.11 32.31 -8.50
N VAL A 424 -9.82 31.48 -7.73
CA VAL A 424 -9.73 31.43 -6.27
C VAL A 424 -8.40 30.87 -5.76
N SER A 425 -7.62 30.23 -6.63
CA SER A 425 -6.30 29.66 -6.32
C SER A 425 -5.15 30.65 -6.50
N ILE A 426 -5.42 31.85 -7.03
CA ILE A 426 -4.40 32.91 -7.17
C ILE A 426 -3.78 33.22 -5.80
N ARG A 427 -2.45 33.20 -5.74
CA ARG A 427 -1.65 33.56 -4.56
C ARG A 427 -0.46 34.42 -4.99
N ASN A 428 0.03 35.27 -4.09
CA ASN A 428 1.27 36.03 -4.30
C ASN A 428 2.48 35.22 -3.84
N ALA A 429 2.58 33.95 -4.24
CA ALA A 429 3.63 33.04 -3.81
C ALA A 429 4.16 32.21 -4.99
N LYS A 430 5.48 32.17 -5.15
CA LYS A 430 6.20 31.24 -6.02
C LYS A 430 7.00 30.27 -5.18
N PHE A 431 7.07 29.03 -5.64
CA PHE A 431 7.72 27.90 -4.98
C PHE A 431 8.87 27.37 -5.85
N GLU A 432 10.01 27.19 -5.21
CA GLU A 432 11.18 26.53 -5.79
C GLU A 432 11.55 25.35 -4.88
N THR A 433 11.39 24.13 -5.40
CA THR A 433 11.73 22.90 -4.66
C THR A 433 13.03 22.34 -5.23
N HIS A 434 14.02 22.17 -4.36
CA HIS A 434 15.32 21.62 -4.71
C HIS A 434 15.66 20.43 -3.83
N LEU A 435 16.24 19.40 -4.44
CA LEU A 435 16.88 18.30 -3.72
C LEU A 435 18.36 18.65 -3.56
N GLN A 436 18.80 18.84 -2.32
CA GLN A 436 20.15 19.27 -1.98
C GLN A 436 20.87 18.15 -1.23
N THR A 437 22.15 17.95 -1.53
CA THR A 437 22.96 16.95 -0.83
C THR A 437 23.39 17.46 0.54
N LEU A 438 23.39 16.58 1.55
CA LEU A 438 23.92 16.89 2.88
C LEU A 438 25.45 17.06 2.91
N THR A 439 26.14 16.77 1.80
CA THR A 439 27.60 16.96 1.69
C THR A 439 27.99 18.43 1.50
N ILE A 440 27.06 19.27 1.03
CA ILE A 440 27.26 20.70 0.93
C ILE A 440 26.87 21.32 2.28
N PRO A 441 27.75 22.11 2.92
CA PRO A 441 27.44 22.73 4.19
C PRO A 441 26.24 23.68 4.03
N PRO A 442 25.23 23.61 4.91
CA PRO A 442 24.09 24.51 4.86
C PRO A 442 24.54 25.94 5.21
N SER A 443 23.75 26.94 4.82
CA SER A 443 24.02 28.32 5.23
C SER A 443 23.92 28.51 6.74
N GLU A 444 24.50 29.58 7.31
CA GLU A 444 24.42 29.83 8.77
C GLU A 444 22.97 29.91 9.29
N THR A 445 22.05 30.44 8.47
CA THR A 445 20.62 30.51 8.80
C THR A 445 19.94 29.15 8.74
N GLU A 446 20.29 28.32 7.77
CA GLU A 446 19.79 26.94 7.66
C GLU A 446 20.35 26.05 8.78
N GLN A 447 21.61 26.26 9.19
CA GLN A 447 22.27 25.45 10.21
C GLN A 447 21.49 25.43 11.53
N LYS A 448 20.84 26.53 11.91
CA LYS A 448 19.96 26.56 13.10
C LYS A 448 18.78 25.61 12.95
N MET A 449 18.16 25.54 11.76
CA MET A 449 17.07 24.58 11.49
C MET A 449 17.57 23.14 11.44
N PHE A 450 18.76 22.90 10.87
CA PHE A 450 19.40 21.58 10.92
C PHE A 450 19.67 21.12 12.34
N ASN A 451 20.13 22.01 13.22
CA ASN A 451 20.35 21.69 14.64
C ASN A 451 19.03 21.34 15.34
N LEU A 452 17.98 22.14 15.15
CA LEU A 452 16.64 21.83 15.70
C LEU A 452 16.10 20.48 15.21
N LEU A 453 16.23 20.23 13.90
CA LEU A 453 15.88 18.93 13.34
C LEU A 453 16.73 17.82 13.94
N ASN A 454 18.04 18.00 14.13
CA ASN A 454 18.95 17.00 14.69
C ASN A 454 18.68 16.73 16.18
N GLU A 455 18.29 17.74 16.95
CA GLU A 455 18.00 17.64 18.38
C GLU A 455 16.59 17.10 18.70
N GLN A 456 15.70 17.04 17.69
CA GLN A 456 14.37 16.46 17.86
C GLN A 456 14.47 15.02 18.38
N ARG A 457 13.91 14.77 19.57
CA ARG A 457 13.79 13.43 20.15
C ARG A 457 12.74 12.65 19.38
N LEU A 458 13.17 11.51 18.84
CA LEU A 458 12.30 10.63 18.07
C LEU A 458 11.98 9.38 18.91
N SER A 459 10.76 8.89 18.78
CA SER A 459 10.34 7.60 19.31
C SER A 459 9.81 6.74 18.17
N LEU A 460 10.30 5.50 18.12
CA LEU A 460 9.82 4.46 17.22
C LEU A 460 8.66 3.73 17.91
N ASN A 461 7.50 3.73 17.28
CA ASN A 461 6.30 3.08 17.78
C ASN A 461 5.98 1.88 16.89
N ILE A 462 5.81 0.71 17.48
CA ILE A 462 5.58 -0.55 16.77
C ILE A 462 4.41 -1.24 17.41
N ASP A 463 3.41 -1.59 16.61
CA ASP A 463 2.27 -2.35 17.06
C ASP A 463 2.18 -3.67 16.30
N PHE A 464 2.20 -4.77 17.03
CA PHE A 464 1.81 -6.07 16.51
C PHE A 464 0.31 -6.24 16.75
N ILE A 465 -0.45 -6.34 15.67
CA ILE A 465 -1.91 -6.27 15.71
C ILE A 465 -2.47 -7.69 15.57
N ASN A 466 -3.54 -7.96 16.32
CA ASN A 466 -4.23 -9.24 16.38
C ASN A 466 -3.33 -10.35 16.92
N THR A 467 -2.77 -10.13 18.11
CA THR A 467 -1.88 -11.06 18.80
C THR A 467 -2.02 -10.95 20.32
N PHE A 468 -1.68 -12.01 21.05
CA PHE A 468 -1.74 -12.06 22.52
C PHE A 468 -0.38 -12.39 23.14
N ILE A 469 0.67 -11.71 22.68
CA ILE A 469 2.02 -11.88 23.19
C ILE A 469 2.19 -11.08 24.48
N ASN A 470 2.80 -11.71 25.48
CA ASN A 470 3.13 -11.07 26.75
C ASN A 470 4.39 -10.19 26.62
N CYS A 471 4.50 -9.17 27.46
CA CYS A 471 5.62 -8.23 27.40
C CYS A 471 6.96 -8.81 27.93
N ASP A 472 6.92 -9.90 28.68
CA ASP A 472 8.08 -10.56 29.30
C ASP A 472 8.94 -11.35 28.30
N VAL A 473 8.34 -11.79 27.20
CA VAL A 473 9.03 -12.56 26.13
C VAL A 473 9.67 -11.67 25.06
N ILE A 474 9.68 -10.35 25.25
CA ILE A 474 10.21 -9.38 24.29
C ILE A 474 11.62 -8.98 24.70
N SER A 475 12.57 -9.15 23.78
CA SER A 475 13.92 -8.60 23.94
C SER A 475 14.27 -7.69 22.78
N ILE A 476 14.92 -6.57 23.10
CA ILE A 476 15.31 -5.55 22.12
C ILE A 476 16.82 -5.45 22.14
N GLN A 477 17.41 -5.52 20.96
CA GLN A 477 18.82 -5.29 20.72
C GLN A 477 18.96 -4.11 19.77
N ALA A 478 19.94 -3.24 20.00
CA ALA A 478 20.29 -2.21 19.04
C ALA A 478 21.78 -2.22 18.74
N LEU A 479 22.10 -1.89 17.49
CA LEU A 479 23.44 -1.81 16.98
C LEU A 479 23.99 -0.39 17.17
N PHE A 480 25.05 -0.26 17.96
CA PHE A 480 25.81 0.98 18.10
C PHE A 480 27.20 0.78 17.50
N GLY A 481 27.51 1.53 16.43
CA GLY A 481 28.72 1.30 15.65
C GLY A 481 28.73 -0.12 15.09
N ASN A 482 29.62 -0.98 15.60
CA ASN A 482 29.76 -2.38 15.18
C ASN A 482 29.31 -3.40 16.24
N THR A 483 28.76 -2.95 17.38
CA THR A 483 28.39 -3.84 18.51
C THR A 483 26.90 -3.80 18.80
N TRP A 484 26.27 -4.98 18.85
CA TRP A 484 24.90 -5.14 19.33
C TRP A 484 24.88 -5.11 20.86
N SER A 485 23.95 -4.35 21.43
CA SER A 485 23.71 -4.33 22.86
C SER A 485 22.23 -4.53 23.15
N THR A 486 21.93 -5.33 24.18
CA THR A 486 20.56 -5.53 24.67
C THR A 486 20.13 -4.32 25.48
N ILE A 487 18.94 -3.80 25.20
CA ILE A 487 18.47 -2.56 25.81
C ILE A 487 17.08 -2.75 26.42
N ARG A 488 16.93 -2.38 27.69
CA ARG A 488 15.64 -2.34 28.38
C ARG A 488 14.95 -0.99 28.12
N TRP A 489 14.32 -0.85 26.96
CA TRP A 489 13.63 0.39 26.57
C TRP A 489 12.12 0.26 26.40
N SER A 490 11.50 -0.84 26.79
CA SER A 490 10.09 -1.07 26.50
C SER A 490 9.18 -0.68 27.66
N THR A 491 8.37 0.36 27.46
CA THR A 491 6.98 0.32 27.96
C THR A 491 6.19 -0.50 26.96
N CYS A 492 5.90 -1.75 27.30
CA CYS A 492 5.09 -2.64 26.49
C CYS A 492 3.67 -2.68 27.06
N GLN A 493 2.68 -2.61 26.19
CA GLN A 493 1.27 -2.74 26.55
C GLN A 493 0.59 -3.65 25.54
N ASN A 494 -0.17 -4.63 26.02
CA ASN A 494 -1.06 -5.42 25.19
C ASN A 494 -2.51 -5.10 25.57
N ILE A 495 -3.19 -4.32 24.72
CA ILE A 495 -4.58 -3.90 24.95
C ILE A 495 -5.38 -4.29 23.70
N ASN A 496 -6.51 -4.97 23.90
CA ASN A 496 -7.40 -5.42 22.81
C ASN A 496 -6.65 -6.21 21.71
N SER A 497 -5.72 -7.08 22.10
CA SER A 497 -4.88 -7.88 21.20
C SER A 497 -4.00 -7.05 20.25
N ILE A 498 -3.61 -5.85 20.69
CA ILE A 498 -2.60 -5.01 20.03
C ILE A 498 -1.45 -4.87 21.02
N LEU A 499 -0.31 -5.44 20.65
CA LEU A 499 0.94 -5.32 21.39
C LEU A 499 1.69 -4.08 20.90
N SER A 500 1.69 -3.02 21.70
CA SER A 500 2.35 -1.75 21.41
C SER A 500 3.70 -1.63 22.12
N LEU A 501 4.72 -1.24 21.36
CA LEU A 501 6.07 -0.93 21.82
C LEU A 501 6.39 0.51 21.45
N SER A 502 6.87 1.29 22.41
CA SER A 502 7.45 2.61 22.17
C SER A 502 8.91 2.60 22.59
N ILE A 503 9.80 2.90 21.64
CA ILE A 503 11.24 2.82 21.79
C ILE A 503 11.83 4.21 21.54
N PRO A 504 12.42 4.88 22.54
CA PRO A 504 13.13 6.14 22.31
C PRO A 504 14.36 5.90 21.43
N LEU A 505 14.54 6.73 20.42
CA LEU A 505 15.67 6.65 19.49
C LEU A 505 16.75 7.66 19.92
N PRO A 506 17.89 7.22 20.48
CA PRO A 506 18.97 8.15 20.83
C PRO A 506 19.72 8.68 19.61
N TYR A 507 19.68 7.94 18.50
CA TYR A 507 20.37 8.27 17.25
C TYR A 507 19.44 8.06 16.06
N LYS A 508 19.73 8.76 14.96
CA LYS A 508 18.95 8.74 13.71
C LYS A 508 19.43 7.70 12.70
N HIS A 509 20.60 7.13 12.98
CA HIS A 509 21.12 5.95 12.33
C HIS A 509 21.23 4.86 13.38
N ILE A 510 20.32 3.89 13.33
CA ILE A 510 20.31 2.79 14.28
C ILE A 510 19.66 1.58 13.62
N SER A 511 20.23 0.40 13.85
CA SER A 511 19.58 -0.86 13.54
C SER A 511 19.04 -1.44 14.83
N ILE A 512 17.76 -1.76 14.86
CA ILE A 512 17.06 -2.30 16.01
C ILE A 512 16.55 -3.69 15.64
N GLN A 513 16.81 -4.66 16.51
CA GLN A 513 16.27 -6.00 16.43
C GLN A 513 15.33 -6.23 17.61
N ILE A 514 14.11 -6.60 17.30
CA ILE A 514 13.09 -6.97 18.28
C ILE A 514 12.89 -8.48 18.13
N ILE A 515 13.18 -9.19 19.21
CA ILE A 515 13.08 -10.64 19.28
C ILE A 515 11.91 -10.95 20.20
N LEU A 516 10.90 -11.59 19.63
CA LEU A 516 9.76 -12.14 20.36
C LEU A 516 10.03 -13.62 20.57
N ALA A 517 10.23 -14.04 21.82
CA ALA A 517 10.57 -15.42 22.19
C ALA A 517 9.35 -16.36 22.28
N GLN A 518 8.23 -15.95 21.68
CA GLN A 518 6.99 -16.72 21.59
C GLN A 518 6.38 -16.50 20.21
N VAL A 519 6.07 -17.57 19.49
CA VAL A 519 5.33 -17.48 18.23
C VAL A 519 3.85 -17.59 18.54
N GLN A 520 3.17 -16.48 18.36
CA GLN A 520 1.73 -16.45 18.18
C GLN A 520 1.43 -15.93 16.79
N THR A 521 0.19 -16.12 16.36
CA THR A 521 -0.31 -15.47 15.16
C THR A 521 -0.26 -13.95 15.35
N ILE A 522 0.25 -13.27 14.34
CA ILE A 522 0.24 -11.81 14.24
C ILE A 522 -0.36 -11.47 12.88
N GLY A 523 -1.48 -10.74 12.91
CA GLY A 523 -2.25 -10.45 11.71
C GLY A 523 -1.74 -9.26 10.91
N ALA A 524 -1.22 -8.25 11.60
CA ALA A 524 -0.69 -7.05 10.97
C ALA A 524 0.44 -6.43 11.80
N LEU A 525 1.26 -5.63 11.13
CA LEU A 525 2.35 -4.88 11.72
C LEU A 525 2.13 -3.39 11.44
N ARG A 526 2.10 -2.55 12.47
CA ARG A 526 2.09 -1.09 12.31
C ARG A 526 3.41 -0.54 12.83
N VAL A 527 4.09 0.24 12.00
CA VAL A 527 5.34 0.89 12.36
C VAL A 527 5.18 2.39 12.15
N GLY A 528 5.63 3.17 13.12
CA GLY A 528 5.53 4.62 13.10
C GLY A 528 6.67 5.31 13.81
N VAL A 529 6.86 6.59 13.49
CA VAL A 529 7.81 7.45 14.17
C VAL A 529 7.10 8.72 14.62
N SER A 530 7.34 9.09 15.87
CA SER A 530 6.80 10.31 16.47
C SER A 530 7.94 11.20 16.99
N GLY A 531 7.73 12.51 16.95
CA GLY A 531 8.65 13.51 17.49
C GLY A 531 7.92 14.80 17.85
N ASP A 532 8.43 15.48 18.88
CA ASP A 532 7.78 16.66 19.45
C ASP A 532 7.88 17.90 18.54
N LYS A 533 6.92 18.83 18.70
CA LYS A 533 6.98 20.14 18.05
C LYS A 533 7.85 21.10 18.85
N TYR A 534 8.50 22.03 18.16
CA TYR A 534 9.24 23.13 18.78
C TYR A 534 9.03 24.40 17.96
N GLU A 535 8.81 25.54 18.62
CA GLU A 535 8.56 26.82 17.96
C GLU A 535 9.31 27.91 18.72
N GLU A 536 10.22 28.59 18.03
CA GLU A 536 11.03 29.69 18.57
C GLU A 536 11.27 30.72 17.47
N ASP A 537 10.82 31.96 17.70
CA ASP A 537 10.93 33.09 16.78
C ASP A 537 10.53 32.75 15.33
N SER A 538 11.50 32.79 14.40
CA SER A 538 11.34 32.52 12.97
C SER A 538 11.56 31.04 12.60
N TYR A 539 11.75 30.14 13.58
CA TYR A 539 12.01 28.70 13.35
C TYR A 539 10.89 27.84 13.92
N LYS A 540 10.24 27.06 13.05
CA LYS A 540 9.11 26.18 13.41
C LYS A 540 9.40 24.73 13.06
N LEU A 541 9.69 23.90 14.07
CA LEU A 541 9.79 22.46 13.94
C LEU A 541 8.41 21.81 14.09
N LYS A 542 7.92 21.19 13.03
CA LYS A 542 6.60 20.55 13.05
C LYS A 542 6.63 19.23 13.83
N LYS A 543 5.51 18.88 14.47
CA LYS A 543 5.32 17.58 15.13
C LYS A 543 5.42 16.47 14.09
N LEU A 544 6.32 15.51 14.31
CA LEU A 544 6.36 14.28 13.54
C LEU A 544 5.36 13.29 14.16
N ASN A 545 4.43 12.80 13.35
CA ASN A 545 3.46 11.79 13.76
C ASN A 545 3.09 10.97 12.54
N PHE A 546 3.84 9.89 12.32
CA PHE A 546 3.69 9.06 11.13
C PHE A 546 3.50 7.61 11.52
N TYR A 547 2.53 6.95 10.90
CA TYR A 547 2.25 5.52 11.08
C TYR A 547 1.89 4.88 9.76
N LYS A 548 2.44 3.70 9.50
CA LYS A 548 2.03 2.84 8.39
C LYS A 548 1.73 1.45 8.90
N SER A 549 0.56 0.95 8.54
CA SER A 549 0.12 -0.42 8.79
C SER A 549 0.44 -1.29 7.58
N PHE A 550 0.85 -2.52 7.86
CA PHE A 550 1.10 -3.57 6.89
C PHE A 550 0.23 -4.76 7.27
N SER A 551 -0.60 -5.21 6.33
CA SER A 551 -1.44 -6.40 6.46
C SER A 551 -1.58 -7.07 5.11
N LYS A 552 -1.84 -8.39 5.12
CA LYS A 552 -2.09 -9.18 3.92
C LYS A 552 -3.15 -10.22 4.22
N ASN A 553 -4.15 -10.35 3.34
CA ASN A 553 -5.22 -11.32 3.51
C ASN A 553 -4.68 -12.75 3.43
N GLU A 554 -5.34 -13.68 4.14
CA GLU A 554 -4.98 -15.11 4.17
C GLU A 554 -3.52 -15.41 4.57
N SER A 555 -2.89 -14.46 5.26
CA SER A 555 -1.49 -14.55 5.63
C SER A 555 -1.28 -14.13 7.08
N VAL A 556 -0.16 -14.57 7.65
CA VAL A 556 0.31 -14.22 9.00
C VAL A 556 1.71 -13.65 8.92
N LEU A 557 2.11 -12.85 9.89
CA LEU A 557 3.44 -12.23 9.91
C LEU A 557 4.55 -13.30 9.91
N ALA A 558 5.60 -13.11 9.11
CA ALA A 558 6.74 -14.01 9.02
C ALA A 558 7.64 -13.97 10.26
N GLN A 559 8.43 -15.03 10.50
CA GLN A 559 9.33 -15.10 11.65
C GLN A 559 10.60 -14.26 11.49
N THR A 560 10.96 -13.84 10.29
CA THR A 560 12.10 -12.95 10.06
C THR A 560 11.67 -11.81 9.15
N LEU A 561 11.69 -10.60 9.70
CA LEU A 561 11.13 -9.41 9.10
C LEU A 561 12.21 -8.36 8.97
N LEU A 562 12.28 -7.71 7.81
CA LEU A 562 13.16 -6.58 7.58
C LEU A 562 12.34 -5.38 7.14
N VAL A 563 12.39 -4.32 7.95
CA VAL A 563 11.75 -3.04 7.65
C VAL A 563 12.83 -1.98 7.55
N SER A 564 13.00 -1.40 6.38
CA SER A 564 13.93 -0.29 6.17
C SER A 564 13.16 1.03 6.15
N LEU A 565 13.52 1.94 7.05
CA LEU A 565 12.92 3.24 7.23
C LEU A 565 13.95 4.34 6.97
N ALA A 566 13.69 5.18 5.98
CA ALA A 566 14.53 6.30 5.62
C ALA A 566 13.87 7.61 6.05
N LEU A 567 14.56 8.43 6.83
CA LEU A 567 14.13 9.76 7.26
C LEU A 567 14.73 10.82 6.33
N THR A 568 13.87 11.58 5.64
CA THR A 568 14.30 12.70 4.79
C THR A 568 14.00 14.01 5.49
N LYS A 569 15.01 14.90 5.60
CA LYS A 569 14.79 16.26 6.10
C LYS A 569 14.08 17.09 5.04
N VAL A 570 13.03 17.80 5.45
CA VAL A 570 12.35 18.78 4.60
C VAL A 570 12.35 20.12 5.32
N ILE A 571 12.99 21.10 4.69
CA ILE A 571 13.15 22.46 5.21
C ILE A 571 12.42 23.40 4.25
N ASN A 572 11.58 24.26 4.79
CA ASN A 572 10.93 25.32 4.04
C ASN A 572 11.44 26.65 4.51
N GLU A 573 11.75 27.50 3.55
CA GLU A 573 12.17 28.87 3.75
C GLU A 573 11.10 29.79 3.14
N THR A 574 10.50 30.64 3.97
CA THR A 574 9.50 31.62 3.58
C THR A 574 10.10 33.01 3.71
N LEU A 575 10.33 33.69 2.57
CA LEU A 575 10.95 35.01 2.55
C LEU A 575 9.99 36.12 3.02
N SER A 576 10.40 36.98 3.95
CA SER A 576 9.54 38.11 4.35
C SER A 576 9.27 39.09 3.19
N MET A 577 8.08 39.71 3.20
CA MET A 577 7.73 40.77 2.26
C MET A 577 8.36 42.13 2.58
N LYS A 578 8.78 42.37 3.84
CA LYS A 578 9.25 43.68 4.31
C LYS A 578 10.74 43.72 4.62
N ASP A 579 11.31 42.62 5.10
CA ASP A 579 12.70 42.50 5.53
C ASP A 579 13.42 41.39 4.75
N GLU A 580 14.76 41.36 4.80
CA GLU A 580 15.57 40.24 4.30
C GLU A 580 15.55 39.02 5.24
N LYS A 581 14.68 39.00 6.25
CA LYS A 581 14.55 37.89 7.19
C LYS A 581 13.64 36.80 6.63
N SER A 582 14.10 35.56 6.69
CA SER A 582 13.32 34.38 6.29
C SER A 582 12.78 33.65 7.53
N ASP A 583 11.54 33.18 7.42
CA ASP A 583 10.97 32.21 8.35
C ASP A 583 11.27 30.79 7.87
N PHE A 584 11.71 29.93 8.76
CA PHE A 584 12.06 28.54 8.46
C PHE A 584 11.08 27.58 9.13
N SER A 585 10.66 26.55 8.41
CA SER A 585 9.96 25.40 8.99
C SER A 585 10.60 24.08 8.60
N GLY A 586 10.71 23.16 9.56
CA GLY A 586 11.40 21.88 9.37
C GLY A 586 10.54 20.69 9.80
N ILE A 587 10.67 19.57 9.11
CA ILE A 587 10.04 18.29 9.44
C ILE A 587 10.79 17.12 8.80
N TYR A 588 10.73 15.95 9.42
CA TYR A 588 11.16 14.70 8.80
C TYR A 588 10.02 14.06 8.00
N ILE A 589 10.31 13.60 6.80
CA ILE A 589 9.42 12.73 6.03
C ILE A 589 10.00 11.32 6.04
N PRO A 590 9.38 10.39 6.79
CA PRO A 590 9.74 8.98 6.78
C PRO A 590 9.24 8.28 5.50
N THR A 591 10.08 7.43 4.92
CA THR A 591 9.73 6.57 3.78
C THR A 591 10.13 5.12 4.07
N TYR A 592 9.27 4.17 3.70
CA TYR A 592 9.51 2.74 3.89
C TYR A 592 9.97 2.08 2.60
N THR A 593 10.94 1.18 2.74
CA THR A 593 11.34 0.23 1.69
C THR A 593 11.13 -1.18 2.23
N ILE A 594 10.10 -1.86 1.71
CA ILE A 594 9.60 -3.13 2.23
C ILE A 594 9.14 -4.02 1.07
N ASP A 595 9.46 -5.30 1.13
CA ASP A 595 8.83 -6.34 0.33
C ASP A 595 7.70 -7.03 1.13
N LEU A 596 6.45 -6.74 0.77
CA LEU A 596 5.26 -7.30 1.44
C LEU A 596 5.22 -8.83 1.38
N ASN A 597 5.81 -9.47 0.37
CA ASN A 597 5.84 -10.93 0.29
C ASN A 597 6.84 -11.56 1.27
N SER A 598 7.86 -10.80 1.68
CA SER A 598 8.80 -11.23 2.72
C SER A 598 8.24 -11.07 4.13
N LEU A 599 7.32 -10.13 4.34
CA LEU A 599 6.73 -9.86 5.65
C LEU A 599 5.66 -10.86 6.08
N PHE A 600 5.02 -11.54 5.13
CA PHE A 600 3.85 -12.37 5.39
C PHE A 600 4.00 -13.77 4.81
N LEU A 601 3.66 -14.77 5.62
CA LEU A 601 3.62 -16.18 5.24
C LEU A 601 2.18 -16.62 4.93
N SER A 602 2.04 -17.45 3.91
CA SER A 602 0.79 -18.18 3.69
C SER A 602 0.58 -19.26 4.76
N ARG A 603 -0.66 -19.77 4.86
CA ARG A 603 -1.00 -20.91 5.73
C ARG A 603 -0.01 -22.07 5.57
N ASP A 604 0.32 -22.45 4.34
CA ASP A 604 1.22 -23.58 4.03
C ASP A 604 2.65 -23.36 4.50
N GLN A 605 3.13 -22.12 4.42
CA GLN A 605 4.47 -21.78 4.90
C GLN A 605 4.50 -21.74 6.42
N TYR A 606 3.43 -21.25 7.05
CA TYR A 606 3.32 -21.19 8.51
C TYR A 606 3.33 -22.58 9.15
N ILE A 607 2.51 -23.52 8.67
CA ILE A 607 2.42 -24.88 9.24
C ILE A 607 3.73 -25.67 9.12
N ARG A 608 4.62 -25.31 8.18
CA ARG A 608 5.93 -25.95 7.99
C ARG A 608 7.04 -25.31 8.82
N SER A 609 6.76 -24.18 9.47
CA SER A 609 7.76 -23.44 10.25
C SER A 609 8.03 -24.12 11.58
N THR A 610 9.32 -24.23 11.93
CA THR A 610 9.80 -24.76 13.21
C THR A 610 10.42 -23.69 14.10
N SER A 611 10.48 -22.43 13.64
CA SER A 611 11.07 -21.35 14.42
C SER A 611 10.12 -20.93 15.54
N GLN A 612 10.67 -20.80 16.76
CA GLN A 612 9.94 -20.31 17.94
C GLN A 612 10.16 -18.82 18.24
N THR A 613 10.95 -18.15 17.41
CA THR A 613 11.27 -16.74 17.60
C THR A 613 10.87 -15.93 16.39
N ILE A 614 10.23 -14.78 16.62
CA ILE A 614 10.01 -13.76 15.59
C ILE A 614 11.08 -12.69 15.76
N LEU A 615 11.87 -12.46 14.71
CA LEU A 615 12.91 -11.45 14.63
C LEU A 615 12.45 -10.33 13.69
N LEU A 616 12.12 -9.18 14.25
CA LEU A 616 11.87 -7.94 13.51
C LEU A 616 13.12 -7.07 13.52
N SER A 617 13.75 -6.96 12.35
CA SER A 617 14.89 -6.06 12.12
C SER A 617 14.40 -4.76 11.48
N ILE A 618 14.60 -3.64 12.16
CA ILE A 618 14.29 -2.30 11.68
C ILE A 618 15.59 -1.55 11.47
N VAL A 619 15.83 -1.10 10.24
CA VAL A 619 16.98 -0.29 9.89
C VAL A 619 16.51 1.14 9.67
N LEU A 620 16.88 2.02 10.61
CA LEU A 620 16.62 3.45 10.49
C LEU A 620 17.84 4.14 9.89
N THR A 621 17.62 4.85 8.79
CA THR A 621 18.66 5.64 8.12
C THR A 621 18.17 7.04 7.83
N GLU A 622 19.07 8.01 7.87
CA GLU A 622 18.84 9.32 7.27
C GLU A 622 19.26 9.30 5.80
N THR A 623 18.49 9.94 4.92
CA THR A 623 18.85 10.07 3.50
C THR A 623 20.06 10.97 3.31
N PRO A 624 20.92 10.75 2.31
CA PRO A 624 22.10 11.59 2.05
C PRO A 624 21.77 12.97 1.43
N TYR A 625 20.48 13.29 1.32
CA TYR A 625 19.94 14.52 0.76
C TYR A 625 18.79 15.02 1.62
N TYR A 626 18.46 16.30 1.45
CA TYR A 626 17.28 16.94 2.03
C TYR A 626 16.51 17.67 0.94
N VAL A 627 15.24 17.94 1.21
CA VAL A 627 14.38 18.75 0.33
C VAL A 627 14.33 20.15 0.90
N LYS A 628 14.75 21.14 0.10
CA LYS A 628 14.57 22.55 0.40
C LYS A 628 13.42 23.09 -0.45
N ASN A 629 12.38 23.60 0.21
CA ASN A 629 11.33 24.36 -0.47
C ASN A 629 11.51 25.83 -0.15
N GLN A 630 11.60 26.66 -1.16
CA GLN A 630 11.68 28.11 -0.98
C GLN A 630 10.39 28.74 -1.48
N GLN A 631 9.73 29.49 -0.60
CA GLN A 631 8.55 30.28 -0.89
C GLN A 631 8.92 31.75 -0.94
N GLN A 632 8.79 32.35 -2.11
CA GLN A 632 9.05 33.77 -2.32
C GLN A 632 7.79 34.49 -2.79
N PRO A 633 7.61 35.78 -2.47
CA PRO A 633 6.53 36.56 -3.08
C PRO A 633 6.76 36.71 -4.59
N ILE A 634 5.69 36.66 -5.38
CA ILE A 634 5.77 36.91 -6.84
C ILE A 634 6.06 38.38 -7.10
N ALA A 635 5.41 39.26 -6.34
CA ALA A 635 5.67 40.69 -6.39
C ALA A 635 5.67 41.31 -4.99
N LYS A 636 6.67 42.16 -4.74
CA LYS A 636 6.79 42.94 -3.50
C LYS A 636 5.98 44.23 -3.59
N GLN A 637 5.73 44.86 -2.45
CA GLN A 637 4.96 46.12 -2.38
C GLN A 637 5.51 47.23 -3.30
N PRO A 638 6.83 47.48 -3.41
CA PRO A 638 7.36 48.50 -4.32
C PRO A 638 7.14 48.17 -5.80
N GLU A 639 7.30 46.90 -6.18
CA GLU A 639 7.11 46.42 -7.56
C GLU A 639 5.65 46.58 -7.97
N ILE A 640 4.71 46.18 -7.11
CA ILE A 640 3.28 46.32 -7.37
C ILE A 640 2.88 47.78 -7.58
N VAL A 641 3.44 48.72 -6.79
CA VAL A 641 3.18 50.15 -6.98
C VAL A 641 3.73 50.61 -8.34
N PHE A 642 4.95 50.22 -8.70
CA PHE A 642 5.55 50.56 -9.99
C PHE A 642 4.74 50.03 -11.18
N HIS A 643 4.37 48.75 -11.15
CA HIS A 643 3.59 48.10 -12.20
C HIS A 643 2.17 48.68 -12.33
N ASN A 644 1.53 49.06 -11.22
CA ASN A 644 0.24 49.77 -11.28
C ASN A 644 0.33 51.15 -11.94
N VAL A 645 1.41 51.91 -11.67
CA VAL A 645 1.65 53.18 -12.34
C VAL A 645 1.89 52.96 -13.83
N LEU A 646 2.68 51.94 -14.20
CA LEU A 646 2.94 51.60 -15.59
C LEU A 646 1.67 51.17 -16.32
N PHE A 647 0.82 50.35 -15.68
CA PHE A 647 -0.50 49.97 -16.19
C PHE A 647 -1.40 51.19 -16.39
N THR A 648 -1.42 52.12 -15.42
CA THR A 648 -2.19 53.38 -15.53
C THR A 648 -1.75 54.21 -16.75
N VAL A 649 -0.43 54.34 -16.96
CA VAL A 649 0.12 55.04 -18.13
C VAL A 649 -0.22 54.31 -19.43
N ALA A 650 -0.18 52.98 -19.45
CA ALA A 650 -0.56 52.18 -20.61
C ALA A 650 -2.04 52.36 -20.96
N CYS A 651 -2.95 52.33 -19.98
CA CYS A 651 -4.37 52.62 -20.18
C CYS A 651 -4.56 54.03 -20.77
N LEU A 652 -3.95 55.06 -20.18
CA LEU A 652 -4.04 56.43 -20.70
C LEU A 652 -3.56 56.54 -22.16
N LYS A 653 -2.48 55.84 -22.52
CA LYS A 653 -1.97 55.79 -23.91
C LYS A 653 -2.94 55.08 -24.86
N ILE A 654 -3.47 53.92 -24.48
CA ILE A 654 -4.41 53.14 -25.30
C ILE A 654 -5.69 53.95 -25.56
N PHE A 655 -6.28 54.50 -24.50
CA PHE A 655 -7.49 55.32 -24.65
C PHE A 655 -7.22 56.63 -25.40
N GLY A 656 -6.04 57.24 -25.20
CA GLY A 656 -5.60 58.39 -26.00
C GLY A 656 -5.47 58.06 -27.49
N LEU A 657 -4.94 56.88 -27.83
CA LEU A 657 -4.82 56.41 -29.21
C LEU A 657 -6.18 56.09 -29.83
N ILE A 658 -7.09 55.43 -29.09
CA ILE A 658 -8.48 55.20 -29.51
C ILE A 658 -9.19 56.53 -29.77
N PHE A 659 -8.98 57.52 -28.91
CA PHE A 659 -9.55 58.85 -29.08
C PHE A 659 -9.01 59.55 -30.35
N ILE A 660 -7.71 59.44 -30.63
CA ILE A 660 -7.10 59.96 -31.87
C ILE A 660 -7.69 59.25 -33.10
N LEU A 661 -7.81 57.92 -33.07
CA LEU A 661 -8.44 57.13 -34.14
C LEU A 661 -9.90 57.55 -34.36
N TYR A 662 -10.67 57.75 -33.30
CA TYR A 662 -12.04 58.26 -33.38
C TYR A 662 -12.10 59.62 -34.08
N LYS A 663 -11.21 60.54 -33.72
CA LYS A 663 -11.18 61.90 -34.29
C LYS A 663 -10.75 61.92 -35.76
N LEU A 664 -9.73 61.13 -36.12
CA LEU A 664 -9.14 61.16 -37.46
C LEU A 664 -9.89 60.29 -38.48
N ILE A 665 -10.49 59.19 -38.05
CA ILE A 665 -11.10 58.20 -38.96
C ILE A 665 -12.62 58.21 -38.80
N PHE A 666 -13.13 57.94 -37.61
CA PHE A 666 -14.58 57.72 -37.42
C PHE A 666 -15.41 59.00 -37.55
N LYS A 667 -14.95 60.13 -37.00
CA LYS A 667 -15.65 61.42 -37.08
C LYS A 667 -15.86 61.90 -38.53
N PRO A 668 -14.84 61.92 -39.42
CA PRO A 668 -15.06 62.32 -40.81
C PRO A 668 -15.94 61.33 -41.58
N ILE A 669 -15.80 60.03 -41.35
CA ILE A 669 -16.67 59.01 -41.98
C ILE A 669 -18.14 59.21 -41.57
N TYR A 670 -18.40 59.42 -40.27
CA TYR A 670 -19.75 59.70 -39.76
C TYR A 670 -20.32 60.99 -40.37
N HIS A 671 -19.51 62.04 -40.48
CA HIS A 671 -19.93 63.30 -41.10
C HIS A 671 -20.25 63.11 -42.59
N SER A 672 -19.47 62.31 -43.31
CA SER A 672 -19.70 61.98 -44.72
C SER A 672 -20.99 61.16 -44.90
N LEU A 673 -21.20 60.12 -44.08
CA LEU A 673 -22.42 59.30 -44.12
C LEU A 673 -23.67 60.12 -43.78
N CYS A 674 -23.62 60.99 -42.77
CA CYS A 674 -24.73 61.89 -42.44
C CYS A 674 -25.02 62.88 -43.57
N GLN A 675 -24.02 63.44 -44.26
CA GLN A 675 -24.24 64.31 -45.42
C GLN A 675 -24.86 63.55 -46.60
N THR A 676 -24.49 62.28 -46.79
CA THR A 676 -25.03 61.42 -47.85
C THR A 676 -26.51 61.08 -47.58
N VAL A 677 -26.84 60.73 -46.34
CA VAL A 677 -28.23 60.50 -45.90
C VAL A 677 -29.07 61.80 -45.94
N PHE A 678 -28.48 62.96 -45.65
CA PHE A 678 -29.18 64.25 -45.76
C PHE A 678 -29.51 64.61 -47.20
N ARG A 679 -28.59 64.38 -48.15
CA ARG A 679 -28.85 64.54 -49.60
C ARG A 679 -29.98 63.62 -50.06
N TYR A 680 -29.94 62.34 -49.68
CA TYR A 680 -30.97 61.37 -50.04
C TYR A 680 -32.36 61.72 -49.46
N ARG A 681 -32.41 62.31 -48.26
CA ARG A 681 -33.67 62.74 -47.62
C ARG A 681 -34.20 64.08 -48.15
N GLN A 682 -33.34 64.93 -48.70
CA GLN A 682 -33.74 66.16 -49.40
C GLN A 682 -34.35 65.83 -50.77
N GLU A 683 -33.72 64.96 -51.55
CA GLU A 683 -34.27 64.47 -52.83
C GLU A 683 -35.62 63.76 -52.65
N HIS A 684 -35.81 62.98 -51.59
CA HIS A 684 -37.10 62.33 -51.32
C HIS A 684 -38.20 63.28 -50.83
N LYS A 685 -37.83 64.44 -50.26
CA LYS A 685 -38.78 65.44 -49.77
C LYS A 685 -39.24 66.35 -50.90
N ASP A 686 -38.33 66.73 -51.80
CA ASP A 686 -38.64 67.47 -53.03
C ASP A 686 -39.54 66.61 -53.96
N ASN A 687 -39.29 65.29 -54.08
CA ASN A 687 -40.19 64.39 -54.81
C ASN A 687 -41.58 64.20 -54.18
N SER A 688 -41.75 64.47 -52.87
CA SER A 688 -43.06 64.38 -52.20
C SER A 688 -43.87 65.68 -52.28
N GLU A 689 -43.21 66.83 -52.44
CA GLU A 689 -43.88 68.12 -52.67
C GLU A 689 -44.26 68.29 -54.17
N GLU A 690 -43.57 67.61 -55.09
CA GLU A 690 -43.90 67.63 -56.53
C GLU A 690 -45.16 66.78 -56.88
N ILE A 691 -45.58 65.84 -56.03
CA ILE A 691 -46.79 65.02 -56.25
C ILE A 691 -48.07 65.69 -55.69
N ILE A 692 -47.95 66.68 -54.80
CA ILE A 692 -49.10 67.44 -54.28
C ILE A 692 -49.32 68.75 -55.07
N GLY A 693 -48.34 69.19 -55.87
CA GLY A 693 -48.45 70.33 -56.79
C GLY A 693 -49.16 70.05 -58.12
N ASN A 694 -49.55 68.80 -58.38
CA ASN A 694 -50.37 68.39 -59.53
C ASN A 694 -51.57 67.55 -59.06
N PHE A 695 -52.43 68.14 -58.23
CA PHE A 695 -53.88 67.89 -58.20
C PHE A 695 -54.64 69.07 -57.60
#